data_AF-A0A4R2H4I7-F1
#
_entry.id   AF-A0A4R2H4I7-F1
#
_cell.length_a   1.000
_cell.length_b   1.000
_cell.length_c   1.000
_cell.angle_alpha   90.00
_cell.angle_beta   90.00
_cell.angle_gamma   90.00
#
_symmetry.space_group_name_H-M   'P 1'
#
loop_
_entity.id
_entity.type
_entity.pdbx_description
1 polymer ?
#
loop_
_entity_poly.entity_id
_entity_poly.type
_entity_poly.pdbx_seq_one_letter_code
_entity_poly.pdbx_strand_id
1 'polypeptide(L)'
;MARRISTTAEPEDFEEHILDVDVSDEMRTSYLEYAYSVIYSRALPDARDGLKPVQRRILFSMAENNIRPDRGHVKSARVVGEVMGKYHPHGDGAIYDALVRTAQPWSMRVPLIDGHGNFGSLDDGPAAMRYCLTGDTRVRLADGRSIKIADVVDLPENSEADTDLEVLDKDGKPVRATKLFNSGVHPVKRLVTKSGHALRGSHNHPVLCLVPVAGVPMFQWLRLDEVTSGTVVCLARNAWTTDVPMAHEMMLGTLFGAWVSEGFASAERAGFNNTDEEYFQYVITAYDAIVGGPRYVYSRKTRRSQRTIHELDIQNLSAFRESPLADLIGFKAADKHVPEAVWRGPVGLKRAFLMALYEGDGGIRRANDASMTIQYSTYSQVLAAELQELLLEFGVHSNLTHYSRGEYRLVISGQHNIHAFGERIGFLAAKRHKLHELLRNAPRYTHRLTRDRAPYVADYVRDALGPGRGTGKSCLLNHNFDRVERWQTDRSLLVTKFKDPEILGVVAPIMDSGYRFVEVASVEDCAPEAVYSLRVDSADHSFLAGGFVNHNTECRMAPPAVAMTQGLDENVVDFRPNYDGREEEPSVLPAAFPNLLVNGAAGIAVGMATNMAPHNLVEVIQALRHLIKTPTADLDDLMRFIPGPDLPTGGKIVGLEGIKDAYATGRGSFKMRATARIENVTPRRKGIVVTELPYSVGPEKVIEKIKTLVQSKKLQGIADVKDLTDRAHGTQLVIEVKNGFVPEALLEQLYKLTPLEDAFHVNAVCLVDGQPRTLGLKELLEVYLGHRYDVVRRRSEFRRTKAQDRLHIVDGLLIAILDIDEVIQIIRSSDDAAEARGRLMEIYDLTEVQTNYILDMPLRRLTKYSKLELETEKGELEREIERLTAILEDENLLRKTVSEELAEVAKTYGTPRRTVLLESSGATKTAAVPLEVSDDPCWVLMSSTGLLARTNGVEPFGTGDTRAKHDAIVSAVKSTARGQYGLITSAGRLIRLESLDLPAVPTTANAPNLQGGAPVAEFVSLEPGEKALALTTMDPDSIGVALGTAGGVVKRVLPDHLSNRDAWEIVRLNDGDEVIGAVELTTGDEELCFITSDAQLLHFPASVVRPQGRTAGGMAGVRLGKDAKVVYFGAVDSGRDAQVVTIAGSSSALPGTEVGAVKVTPFSEYPGKGRGTGGVRCQRLLKGEDGLLLGFIGAAPVRASASSGAPVELPPIDPRRDGSGVPVAQPIAACAPDSVSYMAG
;
A
#
# COMPACT_ATOMS: atom_id res chain seq x y z
N MET A 1 -78.84 -5.63 2.92
CA MET A 1 -79.91 -5.39 1.91
C MET A 1 -79.45 -4.28 0.97
N ALA A 2 -79.78 -4.43 -0.32
CA ALA A 2 -79.93 -3.41 -1.37
C ALA A 2 -78.70 -2.78 -2.08
N ARG A 3 -78.42 -3.34 -3.28
CA ARG A 3 -78.33 -2.72 -4.63
C ARG A 3 -77.80 -1.28 -4.81
N ARG A 4 -76.86 -1.12 -5.76
CA ARG A 4 -76.87 -0.13 -6.88
C ARG A 4 -75.86 -0.56 -7.97
N ILE A 5 -76.33 -1.14 -9.08
CA ILE A 5 -76.47 -0.57 -10.44
C ILE A 5 -75.13 -0.26 -11.12
N SER A 6 -74.73 -1.12 -12.06
CA SER A 6 -73.68 -0.86 -13.05
C SER A 6 -74.31 -0.27 -14.32
N THR A 7 -73.85 0.91 -14.74
CA THR A 7 -74.02 1.42 -16.11
C THR A 7 -72.70 1.22 -16.84
N THR A 8 -72.71 0.32 -17.82
CA THR A 8 -71.65 0.14 -18.83
C THR A 8 -71.78 1.22 -19.89
N ALA A 9 -70.74 2.04 -20.08
CA ALA A 9 -70.55 2.85 -21.28
C ALA A 9 -69.83 1.99 -22.33
N GLU A 10 -70.28 2.03 -23.59
CA GLU A 10 -69.67 1.31 -24.71
C GLU A 10 -68.30 1.93 -25.05
N PRO A 11 -67.30 1.11 -25.44
CA PRO A 11 -66.01 1.61 -25.93
C PRO A 11 -66.13 2.14 -27.36
N GLU A 12 -65.53 3.29 -27.61
CA GLU A 12 -65.34 3.85 -28.96
C GLU A 12 -64.48 2.90 -29.82
N ASP A 13 -64.93 2.64 -31.05
CA ASP A 13 -64.16 1.92 -32.08
C ASP A 13 -62.87 2.69 -32.39
N PHE A 14 -61.72 2.16 -31.95
CA PHE A 14 -60.43 2.56 -32.47
C PHE A 14 -60.23 1.88 -33.83
N GLU A 15 -60.20 2.65 -34.92
CA GLU A 15 -59.69 2.15 -36.20
C GLU A 15 -58.19 1.83 -36.04
N GLU A 16 -57.85 0.55 -35.87
CA GLU A 16 -56.46 0.09 -35.91
C GLU A 16 -55.91 0.23 -37.34
N HIS A 17 -55.06 1.23 -37.55
CA HIS A 17 -54.23 1.32 -38.75
C HIS A 17 -53.13 0.26 -38.70
N ILE A 18 -53.46 -0.95 -39.13
CA ILE A 18 -52.48 -2.04 -39.32
C ILE A 18 -51.70 -1.76 -40.60
N LEU A 19 -50.43 -1.39 -40.45
CA LEU A 19 -49.47 -1.25 -41.55
C LEU A 19 -48.71 -2.57 -41.69
N ASP A 20 -48.76 -3.18 -42.87
CA ASP A 20 -48.00 -4.39 -43.20
C ASP A 20 -46.56 -3.98 -43.54
N VAL A 21 -45.60 -4.31 -42.66
CA VAL A 21 -44.19 -3.93 -42.79
C VAL A 21 -43.33 -5.20 -42.86
N ASP A 22 -42.38 -5.25 -43.79
CA ASP A 22 -41.44 -6.37 -43.90
C ASP A 22 -40.60 -6.49 -42.63
N VAL A 23 -40.55 -7.69 -42.03
CA VAL A 23 -39.83 -7.94 -40.77
C VAL A 23 -38.34 -7.60 -40.87
N SER A 24 -37.73 -7.75 -42.05
CA SER A 24 -36.32 -7.42 -42.27
C SER A 24 -36.09 -5.92 -42.26
N ASP A 25 -37.00 -5.15 -42.87
CA ASP A 25 -36.96 -3.70 -42.88
C ASP A 25 -37.27 -3.12 -41.50
N GLU A 26 -38.23 -3.70 -40.77
CA GLU A 26 -38.53 -3.33 -39.40
C GLU A 26 -37.37 -3.65 -38.46
N MET A 27 -36.79 -4.85 -38.53
CA MET A 27 -35.61 -5.20 -37.73
C MET A 27 -34.42 -4.30 -38.05
N ARG A 28 -34.20 -3.94 -39.31
CA ARG A 28 -33.13 -3.01 -39.71
C ARG A 28 -33.39 -1.61 -39.17
N THR A 29 -34.62 -1.11 -39.28
CA THR A 29 -35.01 0.22 -38.81
C THR A 29 -34.94 0.28 -37.29
N SER A 30 -35.57 -0.65 -36.58
CA SER A 30 -35.49 -0.80 -35.12
C SER A 30 -34.04 -0.99 -34.64
N TYR A 31 -33.19 -1.75 -35.34
CA TYR A 31 -31.78 -1.89 -35.00
C TYR A 31 -31.00 -0.59 -35.21
N LEU A 32 -31.25 0.13 -36.30
CA LEU A 32 -30.63 1.43 -36.57
C LEU A 32 -31.07 2.47 -35.54
N GLU A 33 -32.36 2.57 -35.23
CA GLU A 33 -32.90 3.46 -34.19
C GLU A 33 -32.34 3.11 -32.81
N TYR A 34 -32.27 1.83 -32.46
CA TYR A 34 -31.62 1.37 -31.24
C TYR A 34 -30.12 1.76 -31.24
N ALA A 35 -29.39 1.49 -32.33
CA ALA A 35 -27.98 1.84 -32.43
C ALA A 35 -27.74 3.35 -32.32
N TYR A 36 -28.53 4.18 -33.01
CA TYR A 36 -28.51 5.63 -32.92
C TYR A 36 -28.82 6.11 -31.51
N SER A 37 -29.85 5.55 -30.88
CA SER A 37 -30.21 5.89 -29.49
C SER A 37 -29.06 5.57 -28.54
N VAL A 38 -28.39 4.41 -28.66
CA VAL A 38 -27.26 4.02 -27.81
C VAL A 38 -26.03 4.90 -28.06
N ILE A 39 -25.73 5.22 -29.32
CA ILE A 39 -24.61 6.10 -29.69
C ILE A 39 -24.80 7.50 -29.10
N TYR A 40 -26.00 8.08 -29.28
CA TYR A 40 -26.31 9.45 -28.88
C TYR A 40 -26.55 9.61 -27.37
N SER A 41 -27.16 8.61 -26.73
CA SER A 41 -27.54 8.69 -25.31
C SER A 41 -26.51 8.12 -24.32
N ARG A 42 -25.50 7.35 -24.78
CA ARG A 42 -24.58 6.64 -23.86
C ARG A 42 -23.10 6.69 -24.21
N ALA A 43 -22.72 6.56 -25.48
CA ALA A 43 -21.39 6.03 -25.80
C ALA A 43 -20.31 7.06 -26.18
N LEU A 44 -20.64 8.05 -27.02
CA LEU A 44 -19.67 9.00 -27.58
C LEU A 44 -19.71 10.37 -26.86
N PRO A 45 -18.56 11.07 -26.76
CA PRO A 45 -18.52 12.46 -26.30
C PRO A 45 -19.00 13.42 -27.39
N ASP A 46 -19.57 14.57 -26.99
CA ASP A 46 -19.83 15.70 -27.90
C ASP A 46 -18.54 16.51 -28.11
N ALA A 47 -18.25 16.92 -29.34
CA ALA A 47 -17.02 17.65 -29.68
C ALA A 47 -16.94 19.03 -28.99
N ARG A 48 -18.09 19.61 -28.62
CA ARG A 48 -18.17 20.97 -28.04
C ARG A 48 -17.76 21.01 -26.58
N ASP A 49 -18.24 20.08 -25.76
CA ASP A 49 -17.91 20.03 -24.32
C ASP A 49 -17.00 18.85 -23.94
N GLY A 50 -16.79 17.89 -24.84
CA GLY A 50 -15.96 16.71 -24.63
C GLY A 50 -16.49 15.71 -23.62
N LEU A 51 -17.76 15.80 -23.21
CA LEU A 51 -18.34 14.92 -22.20
C LEU A 51 -19.28 13.91 -22.85
N LYS A 52 -19.27 12.70 -22.29
CA LYS A 52 -20.36 11.75 -22.53
C LYS A 52 -21.63 12.22 -21.82
N PRO A 53 -22.82 11.80 -22.28
CA PRO A 53 -24.09 12.20 -21.65
C PRO A 53 -24.14 11.98 -20.13
N VAL A 54 -23.66 10.82 -19.65
CA VAL A 54 -23.63 10.53 -18.20
C VAL A 54 -22.70 11.46 -17.42
N GLN A 55 -21.53 11.80 -17.97
CA GLN A 55 -20.57 12.70 -17.32
C GLN A 55 -21.12 14.13 -17.26
N ARG A 56 -21.78 14.58 -18.32
CA ARG A 56 -22.48 15.88 -18.38
C ARG A 56 -23.55 15.99 -17.31
N ARG A 57 -24.41 14.97 -17.19
CA ARG A 57 -25.49 14.92 -16.19
C ARG A 57 -24.97 14.94 -14.76
N ILE A 58 -23.85 14.27 -14.49
CA ILE A 58 -23.20 14.31 -13.17
C ILE A 58 -22.78 15.74 -12.82
N LEU A 59 -22.03 16.42 -13.71
CA LEU A 59 -21.56 17.78 -13.43
C LEU A 59 -22.72 18.78 -13.35
N PHE A 60 -23.74 18.64 -14.19
CA PHE A 60 -24.94 19.46 -14.15
C PHE A 60 -25.69 19.30 -12.82
N SER A 61 -25.98 18.06 -12.41
CA SER A 61 -26.64 17.76 -11.14
C SER A 61 -25.84 18.29 -9.95
N MET A 62 -24.51 18.14 -9.96
CA MET A 62 -23.65 18.68 -8.89
C MET A 62 -23.67 20.21 -8.82
N ALA A 63 -23.72 20.88 -9.98
CA ALA A 63 -23.83 22.34 -10.04
C ALA A 63 -25.20 22.83 -9.54
N GLU A 64 -26.30 22.18 -9.97
CA GLU A 64 -27.66 22.47 -9.51
C GLU A 64 -27.80 22.33 -7.99
N ASN A 65 -27.21 21.28 -7.41
CA ASN A 65 -27.25 20.98 -5.98
C ASN A 65 -26.17 21.69 -5.16
N ASN A 66 -25.45 22.66 -5.75
CA ASN A 66 -24.41 23.47 -5.12
C ASN A 66 -23.27 22.64 -4.46
N ILE A 67 -22.91 21.50 -5.06
CA ILE A 67 -21.84 20.60 -4.62
C ILE A 67 -20.50 21.10 -5.21
N ARG A 68 -20.08 22.28 -4.76
CA ARG A 68 -18.95 23.04 -5.31
C ARG A 68 -17.61 22.78 -4.57
N PRO A 69 -16.45 23.15 -5.14
CA PRO A 69 -15.14 22.93 -4.52
C PRO A 69 -14.93 23.65 -3.17
N ASP A 70 -15.68 24.73 -2.90
CA ASP A 70 -15.67 25.48 -1.64
C ASP A 70 -16.53 24.82 -0.55
N ARG A 71 -17.27 23.74 -0.88
CA ARG A 71 -18.14 23.01 0.04
C ARG A 71 -17.54 21.69 0.48
N GLY A 72 -18.10 21.13 1.56
CA GLY A 72 -17.73 19.80 2.05
C GLY A 72 -18.04 18.72 1.00
N HIS A 73 -17.32 17.59 1.09
CA HIS A 73 -17.65 16.42 0.28
C HIS A 73 -19.01 15.87 0.72
N VAL A 74 -19.80 15.38 -0.23
CA VAL A 74 -21.05 14.68 0.03
C VAL A 74 -20.89 13.21 -0.33
N LYS A 75 -21.74 12.31 0.17
CA LYS A 75 -21.70 10.90 -0.23
C LYS A 75 -21.87 10.76 -1.73
N SER A 76 -21.04 9.93 -2.38
CA SER A 76 -21.08 9.73 -3.83
C SER A 76 -22.48 9.28 -4.30
N ALA A 77 -23.18 8.49 -3.48
CA ALA A 77 -24.54 8.05 -3.76
C ALA A 77 -25.60 9.16 -3.76
N ARG A 78 -25.35 10.29 -3.09
CA ARG A 78 -26.26 11.44 -3.19
C ARG A 78 -26.28 11.94 -4.63
N VAL A 79 -25.08 12.18 -5.19
CA VAL A 79 -24.92 12.61 -6.58
C VAL A 79 -25.48 11.57 -7.55
N VAL A 80 -25.14 10.29 -7.38
CA VAL A 80 -25.65 9.24 -8.26
C VAL A 80 -27.16 9.09 -8.15
N GLY A 81 -27.73 9.19 -6.95
CA GLY A 81 -29.18 9.12 -6.71
C GLY A 81 -29.94 10.28 -7.35
N GLU A 82 -29.43 11.51 -7.24
CA GLU A 82 -30.00 12.68 -7.91
C GLU A 82 -29.97 12.53 -9.43
N VAL A 83 -28.83 12.09 -9.99
CA VAL A 83 -28.68 11.88 -11.44
C VAL A 83 -29.60 10.76 -11.93
N MET A 84 -29.68 9.64 -11.22
CA MET A 84 -30.55 8.52 -11.57
C MET A 84 -32.03 8.91 -11.46
N GLY A 85 -32.41 9.65 -10.42
CA GLY A 85 -33.79 10.04 -10.19
C GLY A 85 -34.32 11.09 -11.17
N LYS A 86 -33.47 12.02 -11.61
CA LYS A 86 -33.88 13.14 -12.47
C LYS A 86 -33.44 13.02 -13.93
N TYR A 87 -32.26 12.49 -14.23
CA TYR A 87 -31.61 12.69 -15.54
C TYR A 87 -31.20 11.41 -16.26
N HIS A 88 -31.04 10.28 -15.59
CA HIS A 88 -30.45 9.07 -16.18
C HIS A 88 -31.35 7.83 -16.08
N PRO A 89 -31.81 7.27 -17.21
CA PRO A 89 -32.78 6.17 -17.24
C PRO A 89 -32.17 4.77 -16.95
N HIS A 90 -30.92 4.68 -16.49
CA HIS A 90 -30.19 3.42 -16.31
C HIS A 90 -29.63 3.28 -14.90
N GLY A 91 -29.14 2.08 -14.58
CA GLY A 91 -28.68 1.72 -13.24
C GLY A 91 -27.55 2.57 -12.71
N ASP A 92 -27.49 2.66 -11.37
CA ASP A 92 -26.53 3.41 -10.58
C ASP A 92 -25.05 3.11 -10.93
N GLY A 93 -24.71 1.86 -11.28
CA GLY A 93 -23.35 1.45 -11.61
C GLY A 93 -22.71 2.25 -12.74
N ALA A 94 -23.42 2.51 -13.84
CA ALA A 94 -22.86 3.25 -14.97
C ALA A 94 -22.56 4.72 -14.65
N ILE A 95 -23.38 5.32 -13.79
CA ILE A 95 -23.20 6.68 -13.29
C ILE A 95 -22.01 6.72 -12.33
N TYR A 96 -21.92 5.73 -11.44
CA TYR A 96 -20.83 5.66 -10.47
C TYR A 96 -19.48 5.42 -11.13
N ASP A 97 -19.38 4.53 -12.11
CA ASP A 97 -18.14 4.31 -12.88
C ASP A 97 -17.67 5.59 -13.59
N ALA A 98 -18.60 6.35 -14.15
CA ALA A 98 -18.29 7.63 -14.79
C ALA A 98 -17.82 8.69 -13.77
N LEU A 99 -18.46 8.74 -12.60
CA LEU A 99 -18.09 9.60 -11.47
C LEU A 99 -16.68 9.25 -10.97
N VAL A 100 -16.39 7.96 -10.82
CA VAL A 100 -15.08 7.48 -10.36
C VAL A 100 -13.99 7.85 -11.36
N ARG A 101 -14.17 7.56 -12.65
CA ARG A 101 -13.16 7.87 -13.68
C ARG A 101 -12.89 9.37 -13.80
N THR A 102 -13.88 10.21 -13.52
CA THR A 102 -13.72 11.68 -13.52
C THR A 102 -13.02 12.22 -12.27
N ALA A 103 -12.87 11.39 -11.22
CA ALA A 103 -12.10 11.68 -10.01
C ALA A 103 -10.66 11.14 -10.03
N GLN A 104 -10.35 10.16 -10.89
CA GLN A 104 -9.06 9.47 -10.90
C GLN A 104 -7.94 10.29 -11.59
N PRO A 105 -6.87 10.66 -10.88
CA PRO A 105 -5.79 11.49 -11.42
C PRO A 105 -4.85 10.77 -12.40
N TRP A 106 -4.91 9.44 -12.49
CA TRP A 106 -4.23 8.63 -13.51
C TRP A 106 -5.10 8.36 -14.74
N SER A 107 -6.41 8.64 -14.67
CA SER A 107 -7.35 8.48 -15.79
C SER A 107 -7.58 9.80 -16.54
N MET A 108 -7.58 10.93 -15.82
CA MET A 108 -7.78 12.26 -16.40
C MET A 108 -6.58 13.16 -16.16
N ARG A 109 -6.24 13.98 -17.16
CA ARG A 109 -5.17 14.96 -17.06
C ARG A 109 -5.55 16.13 -16.15
N VAL A 110 -6.83 16.47 -16.14
CA VAL A 110 -7.50 17.50 -15.34
C VAL A 110 -8.79 16.89 -14.76
N PRO A 111 -8.75 16.32 -13.54
CA PRO A 111 -9.93 15.73 -12.90
C PRO A 111 -11.07 16.75 -12.75
N LEU A 112 -12.30 16.28 -12.99
CA LEU A 112 -13.53 17.09 -12.87
C LEU A 112 -14.24 16.84 -11.53
N ILE A 113 -13.95 15.72 -10.87
CA ILE A 113 -14.50 15.36 -9.57
C ILE A 113 -13.36 15.28 -8.57
N ASP A 114 -13.59 15.83 -7.37
CA ASP A 114 -12.71 15.69 -6.22
C ASP A 114 -13.29 14.57 -5.35
N GLY A 115 -12.58 13.44 -5.34
CA GLY A 115 -12.98 12.23 -4.62
C GLY A 115 -12.31 12.14 -3.26
N HIS A 116 -13.10 11.91 -2.22
CA HIS A 116 -12.64 11.61 -0.86
C HIS A 116 -13.07 10.20 -0.48
N GLY A 117 -12.13 9.27 -0.46
CA GLY A 117 -12.45 7.85 -0.43
C GLY A 117 -11.45 7.02 -1.21
N ASN A 118 -11.65 5.71 -1.22
CA ASN A 118 -11.02 4.84 -2.21
C ASN A 118 -11.80 4.91 -3.54
N PHE A 119 -11.27 5.67 -4.51
CA PHE A 119 -11.77 5.78 -5.89
C PHE A 119 -11.08 4.79 -6.85
N GLY A 120 -10.52 3.71 -6.30
CA GLY A 120 -9.80 2.67 -7.01
C GLY A 120 -8.30 2.95 -7.10
N SER A 121 -7.55 2.02 -7.66
CA SER A 121 -6.17 2.19 -8.11
C SER A 121 -6.09 1.78 -9.60
N LEU A 122 -4.88 1.66 -10.17
CA LEU A 122 -4.73 1.06 -11.50
C LEU A 122 -5.11 -0.44 -11.50
N ASP A 123 -5.06 -1.09 -10.34
CA ASP A 123 -5.20 -2.54 -10.18
C ASP A 123 -6.51 -2.93 -9.44
N ASP A 124 -7.03 -2.07 -8.57
CA ASP A 124 -8.26 -2.28 -7.78
C ASP A 124 -9.41 -1.34 -8.19
N GLY A 125 -10.64 -1.85 -8.15
CA GLY A 125 -11.85 -1.08 -8.38
C GLY A 125 -12.15 -0.06 -7.25
N PRO A 126 -12.96 0.98 -7.54
CA PRO A 126 -13.40 1.93 -6.51
C PRO A 126 -14.25 1.25 -5.45
N ALA A 127 -14.17 1.75 -4.22
CA ALA A 127 -15.14 1.39 -3.19
C ALA A 127 -16.52 1.94 -3.53
N ALA A 128 -17.56 1.55 -2.80
CA ALA A 128 -18.93 1.85 -3.19
C ALA A 128 -19.51 3.16 -2.59
N MET A 129 -20.61 3.63 -3.20
CA MET A 129 -21.03 5.04 -3.17
C MET A 129 -21.98 5.48 -2.05
N ARG A 130 -22.83 4.58 -1.54
CA ARG A 130 -23.58 4.75 -0.27
C ARG A 130 -22.85 3.79 0.71
N TYR A 131 -23.11 3.64 1.99
CA TYR A 131 -24.11 2.71 2.50
C TYR A 131 -24.12 2.74 4.02
N CYS A 132 -25.24 2.24 4.54
CA CYS A 132 -25.69 2.59 5.86
C CYS A 132 -26.15 1.31 6.57
N LEU A 133 -25.54 1.04 7.71
CA LEU A 133 -25.86 -0.05 8.64
C LEU A 133 -27.12 0.30 9.42
N THR A 134 -27.90 -0.69 9.87
CA THR A 134 -29.02 -0.39 10.78
C THR A 134 -28.52 0.18 12.10
N GLY A 135 -29.32 1.06 12.71
CA GLY A 135 -28.90 1.85 13.89
C GLY A 135 -28.42 1.04 15.10
N ASP A 136 -28.87 -0.20 15.24
CA ASP A 136 -28.47 -1.15 16.28
C ASP A 136 -27.08 -1.78 16.07
N THR A 137 -26.47 -1.60 14.89
CA THR A 137 -25.16 -2.17 14.59
C THR A 137 -24.09 -1.50 15.46
N ARG A 138 -23.32 -2.30 16.20
CA ARG A 138 -22.29 -1.79 17.11
C ARG A 138 -21.01 -1.48 16.37
N VAL A 139 -20.51 -0.26 16.53
CA VAL A 139 -19.20 0.20 16.06
C VAL A 139 -18.20 0.01 17.18
N ARG A 140 -17.05 -0.58 16.84
CA ARG A 140 -16.00 -0.85 17.79
C ARG A 140 -15.04 0.34 17.91
N LEU A 141 -14.87 0.85 19.11
CA LEU A 141 -13.95 1.94 19.42
C LEU A 141 -12.56 1.41 19.78
N ALA A 142 -11.55 2.23 19.57
CA ALA A 142 -10.15 1.91 19.88
C ALA A 142 -9.88 1.73 21.38
N ASP A 143 -10.65 2.41 22.23
CA ASP A 143 -10.58 2.28 23.70
C ASP A 143 -11.29 1.03 24.25
N GLY A 144 -11.82 0.18 23.36
CA GLY A 144 -12.45 -1.07 23.71
C GLY A 144 -13.94 -1.00 24.00
N ARG A 145 -14.56 0.19 23.98
CA ARG A 145 -16.02 0.32 24.04
C ARG A 145 -16.66 -0.05 22.70
N SER A 146 -17.90 -0.50 22.73
CA SER A 146 -18.69 -0.75 21.51
C SER A 146 -20.05 -0.10 21.66
N ILE A 147 -20.36 0.81 20.74
CA ILE A 147 -21.56 1.65 20.80
C ILE A 147 -22.41 1.40 19.56
N LYS A 148 -23.73 1.43 19.71
CA LYS A 148 -24.65 1.39 18.57
C LYS A 148 -24.39 2.60 17.68
N ILE A 149 -24.38 2.42 16.37
CA ILE A 149 -24.07 3.50 15.43
C ILE A 149 -25.06 4.66 15.53
N ALA A 150 -26.33 4.39 15.88
CA ALA A 150 -27.33 5.43 16.14
C ALA A 150 -27.10 6.21 17.46
N ASP A 151 -26.38 5.61 18.42
CA ASP A 151 -26.11 6.24 19.73
C ASP A 151 -24.85 7.13 19.70
N VAL A 152 -24.14 7.20 18.56
CA VAL A 152 -22.90 7.98 18.41
C VAL A 152 -23.19 9.48 18.57
N VAL A 153 -24.18 9.99 17.85
CA VAL A 153 -24.73 11.35 17.96
C VAL A 153 -26.22 11.28 17.63
N ASP A 154 -27.06 11.94 18.43
CA ASP A 154 -28.50 12.05 18.16
C ASP A 154 -28.73 12.90 16.90
N LEU A 155 -29.31 12.28 15.87
CA LEU A 155 -29.42 12.84 14.52
C LEU A 155 -30.82 12.63 13.92
N PRO A 156 -31.48 13.70 13.42
CA PRO A 156 -32.67 13.57 12.58
C PRO A 156 -32.42 12.75 11.32
N GLU A 157 -33.48 12.24 10.69
CA GLU A 157 -33.36 11.55 9.40
C GLU A 157 -32.77 12.47 8.31
N ASN A 158 -31.97 11.89 7.41
CA ASN A 158 -31.30 12.59 6.31
C ASN A 158 -30.40 13.75 6.76
N SER A 159 -29.67 13.56 7.88
CA SER A 159 -28.75 14.56 8.44
C SER A 159 -27.38 13.98 8.75
N GLU A 160 -26.41 14.86 9.00
CA GLU A 160 -25.04 14.53 9.40
C GLU A 160 -24.60 15.39 10.58
N ALA A 161 -23.72 14.86 11.43
CA ALA A 161 -23.06 15.60 12.49
C ALA A 161 -21.59 15.23 12.59
N ASP A 162 -20.79 16.16 13.08
CA ASP A 162 -19.39 15.91 13.39
C ASP A 162 -19.28 14.99 14.62
N THR A 163 -18.27 14.14 14.60
CA THR A 163 -17.92 13.25 15.73
C THR A 163 -16.40 13.20 15.85
N ASP A 164 -15.90 12.81 17.03
CA ASP A 164 -14.47 12.73 17.30
C ASP A 164 -14.18 11.45 18.09
N LEU A 165 -14.46 10.31 17.45
CA LEU A 165 -14.29 8.98 18.02
C LEU A 165 -13.17 8.25 17.29
N GLU A 166 -12.37 7.48 18.02
CA GLU A 166 -11.45 6.54 17.39
C GLU A 166 -12.13 5.19 17.23
N VAL A 167 -12.28 4.73 15.99
CA VAL A 167 -12.83 3.41 15.63
C VAL A 167 -11.73 2.50 15.10
N LEU A 168 -11.98 1.20 14.99
CA LEU A 168 -11.01 0.28 14.40
C LEU A 168 -11.25 0.08 12.90
N ASP A 169 -10.20 0.16 12.09
CA ASP A 169 -10.23 -0.13 10.64
C ASP A 169 -10.22 -1.65 10.34
N LYS A 170 -10.22 -2.01 9.04
CA LYS A 170 -10.18 -3.41 8.60
C LYS A 170 -9.00 -4.22 9.15
N ASP A 171 -7.86 -3.57 9.42
CA ASP A 171 -6.64 -4.20 9.93
C ASP A 171 -6.58 -4.18 11.46
N GLY A 172 -7.61 -3.65 12.12
CA GLY A 172 -7.72 -3.51 13.58
C GLY A 172 -6.93 -2.33 14.14
N LYS A 173 -6.56 -1.35 13.32
CA LYS A 173 -5.84 -0.15 13.75
C LYS A 173 -6.81 0.97 14.14
N PRO A 174 -6.49 1.78 15.16
CA PRO A 174 -7.26 2.98 15.49
C PRO A 174 -7.25 3.99 14.34
N VAL A 175 -8.43 4.46 13.93
CA VAL A 175 -8.64 5.50 12.93
C VAL A 175 -9.69 6.48 13.42
N ARG A 176 -9.51 7.76 13.10
CA ARG A 176 -10.40 8.83 13.57
C ARG A 176 -11.68 8.85 12.74
N ALA A 177 -12.84 8.77 13.38
CA ALA A 177 -14.14 9.05 12.79
C ALA A 177 -14.47 10.53 12.96
N THR A 178 -14.73 11.24 11.86
CA THR A 178 -14.95 12.69 11.85
C THR A 178 -16.42 13.08 11.67
N LYS A 179 -17.24 12.22 11.05
CA LYS A 179 -18.68 12.47 10.83
C LYS A 179 -19.51 11.20 10.98
N LEU A 180 -20.73 11.37 11.49
CA LEU A 180 -21.82 10.41 11.49
C LEU A 180 -22.91 10.88 10.51
N PHE A 181 -23.49 9.95 9.76
CA PHE A 181 -24.60 10.20 8.84
C PHE A 181 -25.80 9.36 9.25
N ASN A 182 -26.98 9.98 9.34
CA ASN A 182 -28.27 9.31 9.37
C ASN A 182 -28.91 9.47 7.98
N SER A 183 -28.96 8.39 7.19
CA SER A 183 -29.46 8.43 5.81
C SER A 183 -30.98 8.23 5.71
N GLY A 184 -31.72 8.25 6.83
CA GLY A 184 -33.16 8.01 6.83
C GLY A 184 -33.52 6.55 6.59
N VAL A 185 -34.79 6.29 6.24
CA VAL A 185 -35.35 4.94 6.08
C VAL A 185 -35.06 4.37 4.70
N HIS A 186 -34.43 3.18 4.63
CA HIS A 186 -34.09 2.47 3.40
C HIS A 186 -34.53 1.01 3.44
N PRO A 187 -34.76 0.36 2.28
CA PRO A 187 -34.91 -1.09 2.20
C PRO A 187 -33.65 -1.81 2.72
N VAL A 188 -33.82 -2.69 3.70
CA VAL A 188 -32.72 -3.39 4.38
C VAL A 188 -32.67 -4.85 3.97
N LYS A 189 -31.46 -5.39 3.82
CA LYS A 189 -31.21 -6.83 3.75
C LYS A 189 -30.51 -7.30 5.02
N ARG A 190 -30.84 -8.52 5.46
CA ARG A 190 -30.17 -9.22 6.55
C ARG A 190 -29.36 -10.38 5.99
N LEU A 191 -28.04 -10.29 6.15
CA LEU A 191 -27.10 -11.37 5.88
C LEU A 191 -26.95 -12.21 7.14
N VAL A 192 -27.03 -13.54 7.01
CA VAL A 192 -26.75 -14.49 8.08
C VAL A 192 -25.71 -15.50 7.61
N THR A 193 -24.63 -15.67 8.36
CA THR A 193 -23.56 -16.64 8.06
C THR A 193 -23.89 -18.03 8.59
N LYS A 194 -23.28 -19.10 8.05
CA LYS A 194 -23.42 -20.48 8.55
C LYS A 194 -22.94 -20.67 9.99
N SER A 195 -22.15 -19.73 10.51
CA SER A 195 -21.70 -19.73 11.90
C SER A 195 -22.69 -19.04 12.86
N GLY A 196 -23.66 -18.29 12.36
CA GLY A 196 -24.67 -17.57 13.14
C GLY A 196 -24.53 -16.05 13.18
N HIS A 197 -23.36 -15.49 12.80
CA HIS A 197 -23.18 -14.04 12.71
C HIS A 197 -24.10 -13.43 11.67
N ALA A 198 -24.60 -12.22 11.93
CA ALA A 198 -25.51 -11.53 11.03
C ALA A 198 -25.17 -10.03 10.92
N LEU A 199 -25.48 -9.46 9.75
CA LEU A 199 -25.36 -8.03 9.47
C LEU A 199 -26.65 -7.55 8.82
N ARG A 200 -27.08 -6.33 9.16
CA ARG A 200 -28.20 -5.66 8.51
C ARG A 200 -27.75 -4.32 7.96
N GLY A 201 -28.10 -4.06 6.71
CA GLY A 201 -27.78 -2.81 6.04
C GLY A 201 -28.62 -2.62 4.79
N SER A 202 -28.50 -1.44 4.18
CA SER A 202 -29.13 -1.20 2.89
C SER A 202 -28.64 -2.19 1.83
N HIS A 203 -29.45 -2.48 0.81
CA HIS A 203 -29.19 -3.47 -0.25
C HIS A 203 -27.79 -3.40 -0.84
N ASN A 204 -27.30 -2.18 -0.93
CA ASN A 204 -26.14 -1.83 -1.66
C ASN A 204 -24.88 -1.88 -0.75
N HIS A 205 -24.99 -2.02 0.59
CA HIS A 205 -23.89 -2.10 1.55
C HIS A 205 -22.81 -3.15 1.24
N PRO A 206 -21.50 -2.82 1.17
CA PRO A 206 -20.45 -3.74 0.80
C PRO A 206 -20.00 -4.48 2.05
N VAL A 207 -19.82 -5.78 1.89
CA VAL A 207 -19.12 -6.60 2.86
C VAL A 207 -17.88 -7.17 2.19
N LEU A 208 -16.77 -7.18 2.93
CA LEU A 208 -15.52 -7.75 2.43
C LEU A 208 -15.68 -9.26 2.25
N CYS A 209 -15.53 -9.73 1.03
CA CYS A 209 -15.64 -11.14 0.66
C CYS A 209 -14.31 -11.68 0.17
N LEU A 210 -14.12 -13.00 0.30
CA LEU A 210 -13.07 -13.73 -0.41
C LEU A 210 -13.70 -14.45 -1.59
N VAL A 211 -13.27 -14.14 -2.81
CA VAL A 211 -13.86 -14.70 -4.03
C VAL A 211 -12.78 -15.30 -4.94
N PRO A 212 -13.09 -16.37 -5.69
CA PRO A 212 -12.20 -16.89 -6.70
C PRO A 212 -12.45 -16.19 -8.05
N VAL A 213 -11.57 -15.29 -8.48
CA VAL A 213 -11.63 -14.65 -9.81
C VAL A 213 -10.70 -15.40 -10.75
N ALA A 214 -11.26 -16.05 -11.78
CA ALA A 214 -10.51 -16.93 -12.68
C ALA A 214 -9.66 -18.00 -11.96
N GLY A 215 -10.11 -18.45 -10.78
CA GLY A 215 -9.40 -19.45 -9.96
C GLY A 215 -8.38 -18.86 -8.96
N VAL A 216 -8.13 -17.55 -8.99
CA VAL A 216 -7.26 -16.85 -8.02
C VAL A 216 -8.11 -16.32 -6.86
N PRO A 217 -7.80 -16.66 -5.60
CA PRO A 217 -8.52 -16.12 -4.46
C PRO A 217 -8.13 -14.67 -4.24
N MET A 218 -9.10 -13.76 -4.20
CA MET A 218 -8.88 -12.32 -3.99
C MET A 218 -9.92 -11.75 -3.04
N PHE A 219 -9.53 -10.71 -2.30
CA PHE A 219 -10.47 -9.91 -1.54
C PHE A 219 -11.29 -9.05 -2.49
N GLN A 220 -12.61 -9.09 -2.37
CA GLN A 220 -13.50 -8.24 -3.15
C GLN A 220 -14.61 -7.70 -2.26
N TRP A 221 -14.94 -6.43 -2.44
CA TRP A 221 -16.11 -5.82 -1.85
C TRP A 221 -17.35 -6.21 -2.68
N LEU A 222 -18.30 -6.91 -2.06
CA LEU A 222 -19.58 -7.26 -2.68
C LEU A 222 -20.71 -6.58 -1.94
N ARG A 223 -21.68 -6.03 -2.68
CA ARG A 223 -22.89 -5.42 -2.10
C ARG A 223 -23.80 -6.48 -1.49
N LEU A 224 -24.58 -6.15 -0.46
CA LEU A 224 -25.49 -7.09 0.19
C LEU A 224 -26.50 -7.73 -0.78
N ASP A 225 -26.86 -7.07 -1.88
CA ASP A 225 -27.73 -7.59 -2.94
C ASP A 225 -27.01 -8.50 -3.96
N GLU A 226 -25.68 -8.41 -4.05
CA GLU A 226 -24.82 -9.31 -4.83
C GLU A 226 -24.42 -10.56 -4.05
N VAL A 227 -24.46 -10.48 -2.72
CA VAL A 227 -24.15 -11.61 -1.84
C VAL A 227 -25.27 -12.65 -1.91
N THR A 228 -24.88 -13.90 -2.12
CA THR A 228 -25.81 -15.03 -2.18
C THR A 228 -25.42 -16.11 -1.17
N SER A 229 -26.31 -17.09 -0.96
CA SER A 229 -25.98 -18.25 -0.13
C SER A 229 -24.75 -18.97 -0.70
N GLY A 230 -23.75 -19.22 0.15
CA GLY A 230 -22.46 -19.80 -0.25
C GLY A 230 -21.34 -18.80 -0.53
N THR A 231 -21.63 -17.49 -0.69
CA THR A 231 -20.59 -16.44 -0.73
C THR A 231 -19.76 -16.48 0.55
N VAL A 232 -18.44 -16.28 0.46
CA VAL A 232 -17.53 -16.29 1.63
C VAL A 232 -17.26 -14.86 2.08
N VAL A 233 -17.76 -14.51 3.26
CA VAL A 233 -17.55 -13.20 3.89
C VAL A 233 -16.41 -13.24 4.92
N CYS A 234 -15.78 -12.09 5.13
CA CYS A 234 -14.69 -11.89 6.09
C CYS A 234 -15.23 -11.34 7.40
N LEU A 235 -15.09 -12.09 8.49
CA LEU A 235 -15.33 -11.62 9.85
C LEU A 235 -14.01 -11.21 10.51
N ALA A 236 -14.01 -10.09 11.23
CA ALA A 236 -12.84 -9.59 11.92
C ALA A 236 -12.42 -10.55 13.06
N ARG A 237 -11.14 -10.93 13.06
CA ARG A 237 -10.48 -11.66 14.17
C ARG A 237 -9.10 -11.07 14.50
N ASN A 238 -8.61 -10.15 13.68
CA ASN A 238 -7.34 -9.44 13.81
C ASN A 238 -7.37 -8.30 14.84
N ALA A 239 -8.54 -7.74 15.14
CA ALA A 239 -8.72 -6.70 16.15
C ALA A 239 -9.07 -7.32 17.51
N TRP A 240 -8.13 -7.41 18.46
CA TRP A 240 -8.40 -7.80 19.85
C TRP A 240 -7.32 -7.26 20.79
N THR A 241 -7.67 -7.07 22.06
CA THR A 241 -6.74 -6.66 23.12
C THR A 241 -6.75 -7.68 24.27
N THR A 242 -5.72 -7.66 25.11
CA THR A 242 -5.58 -8.54 26.28
C THR A 242 -5.43 -7.75 27.57
N ASP A 243 -6.30 -6.77 27.75
CA ASP A 243 -6.30 -5.98 28.98
C ASP A 243 -6.70 -6.86 30.17
N VAL A 244 -5.99 -6.67 31.28
CA VAL A 244 -6.30 -7.32 32.54
C VAL A 244 -7.39 -6.50 33.24
N PRO A 245 -8.51 -7.11 33.67
CA PRO A 245 -9.56 -6.35 34.34
C PRO A 245 -9.05 -5.69 35.62
N MET A 246 -9.33 -4.41 35.79
CA MET A 246 -9.09 -3.69 37.05
C MET A 246 -10.01 -4.24 38.15
N ALA A 247 -9.67 -4.01 39.42
CA ALA A 247 -10.43 -4.58 40.54
C ALA A 247 -11.93 -4.25 40.49
N HIS A 248 -12.29 -3.00 40.19
CA HIS A 248 -13.68 -2.57 40.03
C HIS A 248 -14.37 -3.26 38.84
N GLU A 249 -13.71 -3.35 37.69
CA GLU A 249 -14.21 -4.01 36.49
C GLU A 249 -14.42 -5.51 36.71
N MET A 250 -13.49 -6.15 37.44
CA MET A 250 -13.59 -7.55 37.83
C MET A 250 -14.83 -7.78 38.69
N MET A 251 -15.05 -6.94 39.72
CA MET A 251 -16.21 -7.05 40.60
C MET A 251 -17.53 -6.83 39.85
N LEU A 252 -17.63 -5.74 39.09
CA LEU A 252 -18.84 -5.40 38.34
C LEU A 252 -19.14 -6.41 37.24
N GLY A 253 -18.13 -6.85 36.49
CA GLY A 253 -18.27 -7.88 35.46
C GLY A 253 -18.69 -9.23 36.07
N THR A 254 -18.14 -9.58 37.24
CA THR A 254 -18.56 -10.78 37.98
C THR A 254 -20.03 -10.74 38.33
N LEU A 255 -20.54 -9.60 38.81
CA LEU A 255 -21.95 -9.43 39.11
C LEU A 255 -22.85 -9.52 37.89
N PHE A 256 -22.52 -8.82 36.79
CA PHE A 256 -23.29 -8.93 35.56
C PHE A 256 -23.31 -10.37 35.03
N GLY A 257 -22.17 -11.05 35.01
CA GLY A 257 -22.09 -12.44 34.54
C GLY A 257 -22.87 -13.41 35.42
N ALA A 258 -22.85 -13.23 36.74
CA ALA A 258 -23.59 -14.04 37.70
C ALA A 258 -25.12 -13.87 37.55
N TRP A 259 -25.62 -12.64 37.41
CA TRP A 259 -27.06 -12.41 37.24
C TRP A 259 -27.58 -12.78 35.86
N VAL A 260 -26.78 -12.60 34.81
CA VAL A 260 -27.15 -13.05 33.47
C VAL A 260 -27.10 -14.57 33.34
N SER A 261 -26.23 -15.28 34.07
CA SER A 261 -26.25 -16.76 34.09
C SER A 261 -27.33 -17.32 35.04
N GLU A 262 -26.97 -17.59 36.29
CA GLU A 262 -27.80 -18.33 37.25
C GLU A 262 -28.59 -17.45 38.23
N GLY A 263 -28.36 -16.13 38.23
CA GLY A 263 -29.11 -15.19 39.05
C GLY A 263 -30.48 -14.83 38.49
N PHE A 264 -31.29 -14.23 39.36
CA PHE A 264 -32.60 -13.67 39.03
C PHE A 264 -32.83 -12.35 39.77
N ALA A 265 -33.62 -11.47 39.16
CA ALA A 265 -34.11 -10.25 39.79
C ALA A 265 -35.56 -10.00 39.37
N SER A 266 -36.48 -9.97 40.33
CA SER A 266 -37.87 -9.56 40.16
C SER A 266 -38.08 -8.18 40.75
N ALA A 267 -39.30 -7.64 40.64
CA ALA A 267 -39.64 -6.36 41.25
C ALA A 267 -39.44 -6.35 42.77
N GLU A 268 -39.51 -7.49 43.46
CA GLU A 268 -39.51 -7.56 44.93
C GLU A 268 -38.39 -8.42 45.52
N ARG A 269 -37.68 -9.21 44.71
CA ARG A 269 -36.68 -10.16 45.20
C ARG A 269 -35.59 -10.39 44.16
N ALA A 270 -34.34 -10.50 44.59
CA ALA A 270 -33.22 -10.88 43.75
C ALA A 270 -32.40 -11.97 44.43
N GLY A 271 -31.68 -12.77 43.66
CA GLY A 271 -30.86 -13.81 44.24
C GLY A 271 -29.95 -14.50 43.23
N PHE A 272 -28.99 -15.22 43.75
CA PHE A 272 -28.02 -16.00 43.01
C PHE A 272 -27.75 -17.30 43.75
N ASN A 273 -27.56 -18.40 43.04
CA ASN A 273 -27.18 -19.66 43.65
C ASN A 273 -26.21 -20.42 42.77
N ASN A 274 -25.24 -21.10 43.38
CA ASN A 274 -24.26 -21.90 42.66
C ASN A 274 -23.74 -23.05 43.55
N THR A 275 -23.27 -24.13 42.93
CA THR A 275 -22.69 -25.29 43.64
C THR A 275 -21.17 -25.21 43.82
N ASP A 276 -20.50 -24.28 43.14
CA ASP A 276 -19.08 -23.94 43.30
C ASP A 276 -18.95 -22.85 44.37
N GLU A 277 -18.34 -23.22 45.50
CA GLU A 277 -18.13 -22.33 46.65
C GLU A 277 -17.19 -21.18 46.33
N GLU A 278 -16.15 -21.40 45.50
CA GLU A 278 -15.18 -20.38 45.14
C GLU A 278 -15.84 -19.29 44.28
N TYR A 279 -16.59 -19.70 43.24
CA TYR A 279 -17.34 -18.75 42.42
C TYR A 279 -18.42 -18.01 43.22
N PHE A 280 -19.16 -18.71 44.08
CA PHE A 280 -20.14 -18.09 44.96
C PHE A 280 -19.50 -17.01 45.85
N GLN A 281 -18.31 -17.29 46.41
CA GLN A 281 -17.62 -16.32 47.26
C GLN A 281 -17.12 -15.09 46.48
N TYR A 282 -16.69 -15.24 45.22
CA TYR A 282 -16.39 -14.09 44.35
C TYR A 282 -17.63 -13.21 44.15
N VAL A 283 -18.79 -13.81 43.88
CA VAL A 283 -20.05 -13.06 43.69
C VAL A 283 -20.47 -12.33 44.96
N ILE A 284 -20.37 -12.97 46.13
CA ILE A 284 -20.66 -12.33 47.42
C ILE A 284 -19.73 -11.14 47.67
N THR A 285 -18.44 -11.32 47.45
CA THR A 285 -17.44 -10.26 47.65
C THR A 285 -17.70 -9.08 46.72
N ALA A 286 -18.02 -9.34 45.46
CA ALA A 286 -18.37 -8.31 44.51
C ALA A 286 -19.70 -7.61 44.87
N TYR A 287 -20.69 -8.36 45.37
CA TYR A 287 -21.98 -7.81 45.79
C TYR A 287 -21.81 -6.83 46.96
N ASP A 288 -21.05 -7.24 47.98
CA ASP A 288 -20.76 -6.38 49.15
C ASP A 288 -20.02 -5.10 48.77
N ALA A 289 -19.13 -5.18 47.77
CA ALA A 289 -18.31 -4.05 47.33
C ALA A 289 -19.07 -3.06 46.42
N ILE A 290 -19.94 -3.55 45.52
CA ILE A 290 -20.57 -2.74 44.47
C ILE A 290 -22.03 -2.39 44.79
N VAL A 291 -22.82 -3.35 45.28
CA VAL A 291 -24.24 -3.16 45.56
C VAL A 291 -24.45 -2.80 47.03
N GLY A 292 -23.85 -3.57 47.93
CA GLY A 292 -24.06 -3.47 49.37
C GLY A 292 -25.51 -3.78 49.80
N GLY A 293 -25.86 -3.37 51.01
CA GLY A 293 -27.20 -3.55 51.57
C GLY A 293 -27.47 -4.94 52.18
N PRO A 294 -28.67 -5.16 52.76
CA PRO A 294 -29.00 -6.38 53.47
C PRO A 294 -29.15 -7.58 52.53
N ARG A 295 -28.38 -8.65 52.79
CA ARG A 295 -28.47 -9.93 52.08
C ARG A 295 -28.49 -11.12 53.05
N TYR A 296 -29.10 -12.22 52.62
CA TYR A 296 -29.11 -13.49 53.34
C TYR A 296 -28.32 -14.53 52.56
N VAL A 297 -27.46 -15.28 53.27
CA VAL A 297 -26.70 -16.39 52.68
C VAL A 297 -26.95 -17.65 53.47
N TYR A 298 -27.28 -18.73 52.76
CA TYR A 298 -27.46 -20.05 53.36
C TYR A 298 -27.01 -21.14 52.40
N SER A 299 -26.72 -22.32 52.94
CA SER A 299 -26.29 -23.49 52.17
C SER A 299 -27.21 -24.66 52.43
N ARG A 300 -27.57 -25.41 51.39
CA ARG A 300 -28.40 -26.62 51.52
C ARG A 300 -27.93 -27.73 50.59
N LYS A 301 -28.36 -28.97 50.83
CA LYS A 301 -28.13 -30.07 49.89
C LYS A 301 -29.21 -30.09 48.80
N THR A 302 -28.81 -30.26 47.56
CA THR A 302 -29.71 -30.46 46.42
C THR A 302 -30.42 -31.82 46.54
N ARG A 303 -31.73 -31.85 46.25
CA ARG A 303 -32.57 -33.04 46.47
C ARG A 303 -32.15 -34.27 45.65
N ARG A 304 -31.58 -34.06 44.46
CA ARG A 304 -31.23 -35.15 43.52
C ARG A 304 -29.76 -35.53 43.51
N SER A 305 -28.84 -34.56 43.45
CA SER A 305 -27.40 -34.84 43.34
C SER A 305 -26.66 -34.82 44.67
N GLN A 306 -27.35 -34.49 45.78
CA GLN A 306 -26.80 -34.35 47.13
C GLN A 306 -25.60 -33.37 47.24
N ARG A 307 -25.37 -32.56 46.19
CA ARG A 307 -24.37 -31.50 46.18
C ARG A 307 -24.83 -30.34 47.06
N THR A 308 -23.89 -29.73 47.76
CA THR A 308 -24.12 -28.47 48.46
C THR A 308 -24.37 -27.37 47.42
N ILE A 309 -25.44 -26.60 47.62
CA ILE A 309 -25.73 -25.38 46.86
C ILE A 309 -25.71 -24.21 47.84
N HIS A 310 -25.01 -23.16 47.46
CA HIS A 310 -24.91 -21.91 48.20
C HIS A 310 -25.89 -20.92 47.58
N GLU A 311 -26.69 -20.24 48.40
CA GLU A 311 -27.73 -19.33 47.95
C GLU A 311 -27.54 -17.95 48.57
N LEU A 312 -27.58 -16.93 47.72
CA LEU A 312 -27.68 -15.52 48.02
C LEU A 312 -29.14 -15.10 47.79
N ASP A 313 -29.78 -14.57 48.82
CA ASP A 313 -31.15 -14.08 48.78
C ASP A 313 -31.22 -12.62 49.23
N ILE A 314 -31.79 -11.76 48.38
CA ILE A 314 -31.93 -10.32 48.59
C ILE A 314 -33.42 -10.02 48.63
N GLN A 315 -33.91 -9.73 49.83
CA GLN A 315 -35.32 -9.44 50.09
C GLN A 315 -35.60 -7.93 50.13
N ASN A 316 -34.57 -7.10 50.34
CA ASN A 316 -34.66 -5.64 50.25
C ASN A 316 -33.85 -5.15 49.05
N LEU A 317 -34.55 -4.71 48.00
CA LEU A 317 -33.94 -4.33 46.72
C LEU A 317 -33.53 -2.86 46.63
N SER A 318 -33.64 -2.04 47.69
CA SER A 318 -33.31 -0.61 47.58
C SER A 318 -31.89 -0.38 47.04
N ALA A 319 -30.88 -1.02 47.64
CA ALA A 319 -29.49 -0.93 47.16
C ALA A 319 -29.29 -1.58 45.78
N PHE A 320 -30.02 -2.67 45.49
CA PHE A 320 -29.97 -3.34 44.19
C PHE A 320 -30.48 -2.44 43.05
N ARG A 321 -31.58 -1.70 43.29
CA ARG A 321 -32.19 -0.77 42.32
C ARG A 321 -31.34 0.48 42.07
N GLU A 322 -30.51 0.86 43.03
CA GLU A 322 -29.55 1.97 42.88
C GLU A 322 -28.25 1.53 42.20
N SER A 323 -28.02 0.22 42.08
CA SER A 323 -26.83 -0.34 41.45
C SER A 323 -26.97 -0.50 39.93
N PRO A 324 -25.85 -0.67 39.20
CA PRO A 324 -25.88 -0.99 37.76
C PRO A 324 -26.62 -2.28 37.39
N LEU A 325 -26.96 -3.15 38.36
CA LEU A 325 -27.74 -4.37 38.11
C LEU A 325 -29.25 -4.14 38.00
N ALA A 326 -29.72 -2.91 38.26
CA ALA A 326 -31.13 -2.56 38.16
C ALA A 326 -31.72 -2.89 36.77
N ASP A 327 -30.91 -2.75 35.72
CA ASP A 327 -31.26 -3.08 34.33
C ASP A 327 -31.55 -4.58 34.11
N LEU A 328 -31.31 -5.45 35.09
CA LEU A 328 -31.61 -6.88 35.02
C LEU A 328 -32.95 -7.28 35.67
N ILE A 329 -33.66 -6.33 36.28
CA ILE A 329 -34.95 -6.58 36.94
C ILE A 329 -36.03 -6.93 35.90
N GLY A 330 -36.73 -8.04 36.12
CA GLY A 330 -37.92 -8.42 35.36
C GLY A 330 -37.64 -9.27 34.12
N PHE A 331 -36.38 -9.50 33.75
CA PHE A 331 -36.01 -10.37 32.63
C PHE A 331 -36.12 -11.85 33.01
N LYS A 332 -36.84 -12.64 32.20
CA LYS A 332 -36.81 -14.11 32.29
C LYS A 332 -35.66 -14.66 31.46
N ALA A 333 -35.36 -15.95 31.61
CA ALA A 333 -34.25 -16.60 30.91
C ALA A 333 -34.28 -16.43 29.37
N ALA A 334 -35.45 -16.34 28.76
CA ALA A 334 -35.61 -16.12 27.31
C ALA A 334 -35.43 -14.65 26.88
N ASP A 335 -35.51 -13.70 27.82
CA ASP A 335 -35.47 -12.26 27.59
C ASP A 335 -34.11 -11.64 27.96
N LYS A 336 -33.19 -12.45 28.53
CA LYS A 336 -31.85 -12.00 28.92
C LYS A 336 -31.07 -11.48 27.71
N HIS A 337 -30.18 -10.53 27.93
CA HIS A 337 -29.31 -9.91 26.94
C HIS A 337 -27.99 -9.49 27.62
N VAL A 338 -26.99 -9.10 26.86
CA VAL A 338 -25.75 -8.53 27.40
C VAL A 338 -26.05 -7.09 27.85
N PRO A 339 -25.83 -6.73 29.12
CA PRO A 339 -26.15 -5.38 29.61
C PRO A 339 -25.41 -4.30 28.82
N GLU A 340 -26.08 -3.18 28.50
CA GLU A 340 -25.45 -2.07 27.76
C GLU A 340 -24.24 -1.47 28.50
N ALA A 341 -24.23 -1.52 29.83
CA ALA A 341 -23.07 -1.14 30.64
C ALA A 341 -21.82 -1.97 30.32
N VAL A 342 -21.98 -3.24 29.90
CA VAL A 342 -20.87 -4.10 29.46
C VAL A 342 -20.38 -3.67 28.07
N TRP A 343 -21.29 -3.36 27.14
CA TRP A 343 -20.94 -2.90 25.79
C TRP A 343 -20.20 -1.55 25.80
N ARG A 344 -20.70 -0.60 26.58
CA ARG A 344 -20.10 0.74 26.77
C ARG A 344 -18.92 0.74 27.74
N GLY A 345 -18.64 -0.39 28.37
CA GLY A 345 -17.52 -0.56 29.29
C GLY A 345 -16.20 -0.87 28.58
N PRO A 346 -15.06 -0.69 29.29
CA PRO A 346 -13.75 -1.06 28.79
C PRO A 346 -13.61 -2.58 28.62
N VAL A 347 -12.58 -3.01 27.89
CA VAL A 347 -12.33 -4.45 27.60
C VAL A 347 -12.22 -5.29 28.87
N GLY A 348 -11.63 -4.75 29.94
CA GLY A 348 -11.52 -5.42 31.24
C GLY A 348 -12.89 -5.81 31.83
N LEU A 349 -13.88 -4.93 31.73
CA LEU A 349 -15.25 -5.21 32.19
C LEU A 349 -15.91 -6.31 31.33
N LYS A 350 -15.77 -6.21 30.00
CA LYS A 350 -16.28 -7.22 29.05
C LYS A 350 -15.68 -8.60 29.31
N ARG A 351 -14.38 -8.64 29.57
CA ARG A 351 -13.64 -9.87 29.92
C ARG A 351 -14.16 -10.47 31.22
N ALA A 352 -14.23 -9.68 32.29
CA ALA A 352 -14.72 -10.14 33.59
C ALA A 352 -16.17 -10.65 33.51
N PHE A 353 -17.03 -9.97 32.75
CA PHE A 353 -18.39 -10.41 32.45
C PHE A 353 -18.41 -11.80 31.80
N LEU A 354 -17.65 -11.99 30.72
CA LEU A 354 -17.58 -13.28 30.04
C LEU A 354 -17.01 -14.38 30.93
N MET A 355 -15.98 -14.10 31.74
CA MET A 355 -15.41 -15.08 32.67
C MET A 355 -16.45 -15.59 33.67
N ALA A 356 -17.22 -14.70 34.30
CA ALA A 356 -18.29 -15.07 35.24
C ALA A 356 -19.45 -15.77 34.55
N LEU A 357 -19.88 -15.25 33.41
CA LEU A 357 -20.99 -15.83 32.65
C LEU A 357 -20.71 -17.28 32.25
N TYR A 358 -19.49 -17.57 31.77
CA TYR A 358 -19.06 -18.92 31.43
C TYR A 358 -18.77 -19.78 32.68
N GLU A 359 -18.41 -19.19 33.82
CA GLU A 359 -18.31 -19.90 35.10
C GLU A 359 -19.67 -20.38 35.61
N GLY A 360 -20.75 -19.63 35.36
CA GLY A 360 -22.12 -20.09 35.60
C GLY A 360 -22.57 -21.14 34.59
N ASP A 361 -23.13 -20.68 33.46
CA ASP A 361 -23.83 -21.51 32.48
C ASP A 361 -22.94 -22.08 31.36
N GLY A 362 -21.66 -21.68 31.32
CA GLY A 362 -20.69 -22.23 30.37
C GLY A 362 -20.16 -23.62 30.76
N GLY A 363 -19.41 -24.26 29.89
CA GLY A 363 -18.80 -25.55 30.22
C GLY A 363 -17.79 -26.05 29.22
N ILE A 364 -16.83 -26.81 29.72
CA ILE A 364 -15.83 -27.51 28.90
C ILE A 364 -16.34 -28.93 28.64
N ARG A 365 -16.61 -29.24 27.38
CA ARG A 365 -17.03 -30.58 26.95
C ARG A 365 -15.87 -31.28 26.24
N ARG A 366 -15.40 -32.38 26.82
CA ARG A 366 -14.40 -33.28 26.22
C ARG A 366 -15.14 -34.33 25.41
N ALA A 367 -14.77 -34.49 24.13
CA ALA A 367 -15.30 -35.56 23.29
C ALA A 367 -14.39 -36.81 23.36
N ASN A 368 -13.07 -36.63 23.50
CA ASN A 368 -12.04 -37.66 23.69
C ASN A 368 -10.70 -36.98 24.10
N ASP A 369 -9.62 -37.75 24.28
CA ASP A 369 -8.30 -37.25 24.75
C ASP A 369 -7.68 -36.16 23.87
N ALA A 370 -8.09 -36.06 22.61
CA ALA A 370 -7.53 -35.15 21.62
C ALA A 370 -8.50 -34.03 21.16
N SER A 371 -9.74 -33.95 21.66
CA SER A 371 -10.66 -32.88 21.27
C SER A 371 -11.60 -32.42 22.39
N MET A 372 -11.63 -31.09 22.58
CA MET A 372 -12.46 -30.39 23.55
C MET A 372 -13.22 -29.25 22.88
N THR A 373 -14.32 -28.82 23.48
CA THR A 373 -15.09 -27.64 23.07
C THR A 373 -15.52 -26.87 24.30
N ILE A 374 -15.67 -25.56 24.16
CA ILE A 374 -16.27 -24.71 25.19
C ILE A 374 -17.68 -24.37 24.71
N GLN A 375 -18.67 -24.62 25.56
CA GLN A 375 -20.08 -24.50 25.23
C GLN A 375 -20.75 -23.52 26.20
N TYR A 376 -21.65 -22.69 25.68
CA TYR A 376 -22.55 -21.87 26.46
C TYR A 376 -23.97 -22.06 25.93
N SER A 377 -24.92 -22.23 26.84
CA SER A 377 -26.30 -22.58 26.54
C SER A 377 -27.25 -21.55 27.13
N THR A 378 -28.21 -21.08 26.34
CA THR A 378 -29.22 -20.12 26.80
C THR A 378 -30.54 -20.33 26.05
N TYR A 379 -31.64 -19.89 26.65
CA TYR A 379 -32.95 -19.83 25.99
C TYR A 379 -33.20 -18.48 25.30
N SER A 380 -32.34 -17.48 25.51
CA SER A 380 -32.44 -16.19 24.84
C SER A 380 -31.67 -16.18 23.53
N GLN A 381 -32.38 -15.93 22.44
CA GLN A 381 -31.78 -15.73 21.11
C GLN A 381 -30.91 -14.48 21.07
N VAL A 382 -31.36 -13.39 21.72
CA VAL A 382 -30.67 -12.10 21.75
C VAL A 382 -29.34 -12.26 22.49
N LEU A 383 -29.35 -12.84 23.69
CA LEU A 383 -28.13 -13.11 24.45
C LEU A 383 -27.17 -13.98 23.64
N ALA A 384 -27.66 -15.03 22.98
CA ALA A 384 -26.81 -15.90 22.19
C ALA A 384 -26.12 -15.16 21.02
N ALA A 385 -26.83 -14.28 20.32
CA ALA A 385 -26.28 -13.47 19.23
C ALA A 385 -25.28 -12.40 19.74
N GLU A 386 -25.63 -11.70 20.81
CA GLU A 386 -24.77 -10.67 21.41
C GLU A 386 -23.50 -11.24 22.02
N LEU A 387 -23.57 -12.42 22.66
CA LEU A 387 -22.38 -13.12 23.15
C LEU A 387 -21.50 -13.59 22.00
N GLN A 388 -22.08 -14.02 20.88
CA GLN A 388 -21.30 -14.38 19.70
C GLN A 388 -20.52 -13.16 19.16
N GLU A 389 -21.16 -11.99 19.08
CA GLU A 389 -20.50 -10.73 18.70
C GLU A 389 -19.41 -10.34 19.72
N LEU A 390 -19.71 -10.40 21.02
CA LEU A 390 -18.77 -10.02 22.08
C LEU A 390 -17.52 -10.93 22.11
N LEU A 391 -17.68 -12.23 21.83
CA LEU A 391 -16.54 -13.16 21.71
C LEU A 391 -15.60 -12.78 20.55
N LEU A 392 -16.12 -12.24 19.43
CA LEU A 392 -15.29 -11.77 18.32
C LEU A 392 -14.38 -10.61 18.72
N GLU A 393 -14.78 -9.76 19.67
CA GLU A 393 -13.92 -8.67 20.15
C GLU A 393 -12.64 -9.16 20.82
N PHE A 394 -12.65 -10.38 21.34
CA PHE A 394 -11.48 -11.09 21.88
C PHE A 394 -10.81 -12.01 20.84
N GLY A 395 -11.23 -11.93 19.57
CA GLY A 395 -10.77 -12.80 18.50
C GLY A 395 -11.15 -14.28 18.71
N VAL A 396 -12.22 -14.55 19.47
CA VAL A 396 -12.73 -15.90 19.75
C VAL A 396 -13.96 -16.15 18.90
N HIS A 397 -13.87 -17.08 17.96
CA HIS A 397 -15.01 -17.39 17.09
C HIS A 397 -15.82 -18.59 17.62
N SER A 398 -17.14 -18.42 17.73
CA SER A 398 -18.11 -19.47 18.09
C SER A 398 -19.06 -19.79 16.94
N ASN A 399 -19.63 -21.01 16.95
CA ASN A 399 -20.79 -21.34 16.13
C ASN A 399 -22.05 -21.32 16.99
N LEU A 400 -23.11 -20.68 16.50
CA LEU A 400 -24.42 -20.67 17.12
C LEU A 400 -25.29 -21.79 16.53
N THR A 401 -25.91 -22.59 17.39
CA THR A 401 -26.81 -23.68 16.97
C THR A 401 -28.10 -23.63 17.79
N HIS A 402 -29.23 -23.72 17.10
CA HIS A 402 -30.55 -23.81 17.72
C HIS A 402 -31.01 -25.27 17.82
N TYR A 403 -31.43 -25.71 19.01
CA TYR A 403 -31.90 -27.07 19.27
C TYR A 403 -33.42 -27.13 19.36
N SER A 404 -34.01 -28.27 19.00
CA SER A 404 -35.46 -28.50 18.97
C SER A 404 -36.21 -28.29 20.30
N ARG A 405 -35.49 -28.23 21.43
CA ARG A 405 -36.04 -27.92 22.75
C ARG A 405 -36.09 -26.41 23.06
N GLY A 406 -35.84 -25.55 22.08
CA GLY A 406 -35.83 -24.08 22.22
C GLY A 406 -34.55 -23.50 22.81
N GLU A 407 -33.49 -24.30 22.92
CA GLU A 407 -32.19 -23.91 23.50
C GLU A 407 -31.23 -23.45 22.38
N TYR A 408 -30.62 -22.28 22.57
CA TYR A 408 -29.53 -21.77 21.75
C TYR A 408 -28.19 -22.14 22.41
N ARG A 409 -27.26 -22.66 21.61
CA ARG A 409 -25.94 -23.05 22.10
C ARG A 409 -24.84 -22.42 21.26
N LEU A 410 -23.92 -21.74 21.94
CA LEU A 410 -22.66 -21.29 21.39
C LEU A 410 -21.60 -22.37 21.61
N VAL A 411 -20.92 -22.75 20.54
CA VAL A 411 -19.87 -23.76 20.57
C VAL A 411 -18.57 -23.18 20.03
N ILE A 412 -17.61 -22.98 20.93
CA ILE A 412 -16.22 -22.64 20.61
C ILE A 412 -15.48 -23.95 20.39
N SER A 413 -14.95 -24.12 19.19
CA SER A 413 -14.27 -25.35 18.76
C SER A 413 -13.06 -25.04 17.89
N GLY A 414 -12.17 -26.03 17.76
CA GLY A 414 -10.85 -25.85 17.16
C GLY A 414 -9.85 -25.37 18.20
N GLN A 415 -8.63 -25.91 18.15
CA GLN A 415 -7.63 -25.69 19.19
C GLN A 415 -7.26 -24.20 19.30
N HIS A 416 -7.11 -23.50 18.17
CA HIS A 416 -6.87 -22.06 18.10
C HIS A 416 -7.89 -21.24 18.91
N ASN A 417 -9.19 -21.42 18.69
CA ASN A 417 -10.22 -20.64 19.40
C ASN A 417 -10.29 -20.98 20.88
N ILE A 418 -9.96 -22.21 21.27
CA ILE A 418 -9.97 -22.65 22.68
C ILE A 418 -8.78 -22.07 23.44
N HIS A 419 -7.60 -22.02 22.81
CA HIS A 419 -6.44 -21.29 23.33
C HIS A 419 -6.75 -19.79 23.44
N ALA A 420 -7.30 -19.19 22.38
CA ALA A 420 -7.72 -17.78 22.41
C ALA A 420 -8.71 -17.49 23.54
N PHE A 421 -9.72 -18.36 23.75
CA PHE A 421 -10.63 -18.22 24.89
C PHE A 421 -9.88 -18.33 26.22
N GLY A 422 -9.02 -19.32 26.40
CA GLY A 422 -8.27 -19.51 27.65
C GLY A 422 -7.33 -18.36 27.99
N GLU A 423 -6.63 -17.82 27.01
CA GLU A 423 -5.64 -16.75 27.17
C GLU A 423 -6.30 -15.36 27.31
N ARG A 424 -7.32 -15.08 26.50
CA ARG A 424 -7.88 -13.73 26.34
C ARG A 424 -9.13 -13.49 27.18
N ILE A 425 -9.88 -14.55 27.51
CA ILE A 425 -11.09 -14.48 28.35
C ILE A 425 -10.85 -15.27 29.64
N GLY A 426 -10.89 -16.59 29.56
CA GLY A 426 -10.75 -17.52 30.67
C GLY A 426 -12.06 -17.80 31.42
N PHE A 427 -11.90 -18.47 32.55
CA PHE A 427 -12.95 -18.77 33.53
C PHE A 427 -12.55 -18.11 34.86
N LEU A 428 -13.47 -17.93 35.81
CA LEU A 428 -13.15 -17.29 37.10
C LEU A 428 -12.52 -18.26 38.11
N ALA A 429 -13.09 -19.44 38.27
CA ALA A 429 -12.88 -20.31 39.43
C ALA A 429 -12.50 -21.75 39.01
N ALA A 430 -13.26 -22.77 39.44
CA ALA A 430 -12.88 -24.18 39.23
C ALA A 430 -12.75 -24.54 37.74
N LYS A 431 -13.57 -23.97 36.85
CA LYS A 431 -13.47 -24.24 35.40
C LYS A 431 -12.16 -23.70 34.80
N ARG A 432 -11.54 -22.67 35.38
CA ARG A 432 -10.24 -22.13 34.94
C ARG A 432 -9.13 -23.16 35.11
N HIS A 433 -9.04 -23.74 36.30
CA HIS A 433 -8.05 -24.76 36.62
C HIS A 433 -8.19 -25.96 35.68
N LYS A 434 -9.43 -26.39 35.45
CA LYS A 434 -9.76 -27.47 34.51
C LYS A 434 -9.35 -27.14 33.07
N LEU A 435 -9.62 -25.93 32.58
CA LEU A 435 -9.21 -25.52 31.23
C LEU A 435 -7.68 -25.49 31.09
N HIS A 436 -6.96 -24.92 32.05
CA HIS A 436 -5.50 -24.86 32.02
C HIS A 436 -4.83 -26.22 32.10
N GLU A 437 -5.39 -27.17 32.87
CA GLU A 437 -4.92 -28.55 32.87
C GLU A 437 -5.15 -29.22 31.51
N LEU A 438 -6.33 -29.03 30.92
CA LEU A 438 -6.65 -29.59 29.61
C LEU A 438 -5.79 -28.99 28.49
N LEU A 439 -5.53 -27.68 28.49
CA LEU A 439 -4.68 -27.02 27.50
C LEU A 439 -3.21 -27.42 27.64
N ARG A 440 -2.70 -27.61 28.87
CA ARG A 440 -1.33 -28.11 29.09
C ARG A 440 -1.12 -29.52 28.53
N ASN A 441 -2.16 -30.34 28.58
CA ASN A 441 -2.14 -31.72 28.08
C ASN A 441 -2.63 -31.84 26.63
N ALA A 442 -3.01 -30.73 25.97
CA ALA A 442 -3.51 -30.76 24.61
C ALA A 442 -2.37 -31.05 23.62
N PRO A 443 -2.57 -31.95 22.64
CA PRO A 443 -1.55 -32.21 21.63
C PRO A 443 -1.30 -30.95 20.79
N ARG A 444 -0.09 -30.75 20.27
CA ARG A 444 0.24 -29.60 19.38
C ARG A 444 -0.61 -29.56 18.12
N TYR A 445 -1.05 -30.73 17.64
CA TYR A 445 -1.98 -30.85 16.53
C TYR A 445 -3.07 -31.85 16.87
N THR A 446 -4.32 -31.51 16.58
CA THR A 446 -5.42 -32.45 16.67
C THR A 446 -5.42 -33.44 15.50
N HIS A 447 -5.87 -34.68 15.74
CA HIS A 447 -6.02 -35.70 14.70
C HIS A 447 -7.14 -35.38 13.69
N ARG A 448 -8.10 -34.52 14.06
CA ARG A 448 -9.15 -34.05 13.16
C ARG A 448 -8.80 -32.67 12.64
N LEU A 449 -8.80 -32.50 11.32
CA LEU A 449 -8.59 -31.20 10.71
C LEU A 449 -9.67 -30.19 11.15
N THR A 450 -9.23 -29.00 11.54
CA THR A 450 -10.13 -27.88 11.84
C THR A 450 -10.94 -27.49 10.60
N ARG A 451 -12.15 -26.96 10.82
CA ARG A 451 -12.96 -26.31 9.79
C ARG A 451 -12.56 -24.84 9.58
N ASP A 452 -11.52 -24.39 10.28
CA ASP A 452 -10.95 -23.06 10.13
C ASP A 452 -9.91 -23.00 9.04
N ARG A 453 -10.40 -22.65 7.83
CA ARG A 453 -9.61 -22.58 6.61
C ARG A 453 -9.95 -21.32 5.81
N ALA A 454 -9.00 -20.86 5.01
CA ALA A 454 -9.27 -19.94 3.91
C ALA A 454 -9.77 -20.75 2.69
N PRO A 455 -11.02 -20.56 2.24
CA PRO A 455 -11.53 -21.21 1.04
C PRO A 455 -10.74 -20.80 -0.22
N TYR A 456 -10.81 -21.61 -1.27
CA TYR A 456 -10.18 -21.40 -2.60
C TYR A 456 -8.64 -21.42 -2.63
N VAL A 457 -7.97 -21.11 -1.52
CA VAL A 457 -6.50 -21.08 -1.41
C VAL A 457 -5.84 -22.41 -1.74
N ALA A 458 -6.31 -23.52 -1.17
CA ALA A 458 -5.74 -24.84 -1.45
C ALA A 458 -5.98 -25.31 -2.89
N ASP A 459 -7.11 -24.91 -3.48
CA ASP A 459 -7.48 -25.27 -4.85
C ASP A 459 -6.62 -24.48 -5.84
N TYR A 460 -6.46 -23.17 -5.62
CA TYR A 460 -5.54 -22.32 -6.36
C TYR A 460 -4.10 -22.86 -6.34
N VAL A 461 -3.55 -23.21 -5.17
CA VAL A 461 -2.20 -23.80 -5.08
C VAL A 461 -2.12 -25.17 -5.77
N ARG A 462 -3.22 -25.94 -5.76
CA ARG A 462 -3.28 -27.23 -6.46
C ARG A 462 -3.24 -27.03 -7.98
N ASP A 463 -3.88 -26.01 -8.50
CA ASP A 463 -3.98 -25.77 -9.94
C ASP A 463 -2.77 -25.00 -10.47
N ALA A 464 -2.25 -24.04 -9.70
CA ALA A 464 -1.10 -23.21 -10.07
C ALA A 464 0.24 -23.98 -10.02
N LEU A 465 0.42 -24.94 -9.10
CA LEU A 465 1.65 -25.76 -9.05
C LEU A 465 1.56 -26.97 -9.99
N GLY A 466 2.50 -27.10 -10.93
CA GLY A 466 2.60 -28.26 -11.84
C GLY A 466 2.88 -29.62 -11.13
N PRO A 467 2.67 -30.77 -11.78
CA PRO A 467 2.79 -32.12 -11.18
C PRO A 467 4.24 -32.60 -10.92
N GLY A 468 5.25 -31.73 -11.02
CA GLY A 468 6.67 -32.10 -10.91
C GLY A 468 7.15 -32.40 -9.49
N ARG A 469 8.16 -33.29 -9.34
CA ARG A 469 8.90 -33.47 -8.07
C ARG A 469 9.67 -32.18 -7.75
N GLY A 470 9.56 -31.70 -6.50
CA GLY A 470 10.31 -30.54 -6.00
C GLY A 470 9.54 -29.22 -5.95
N THR A 471 8.30 -29.15 -6.44
CA THR A 471 7.46 -27.92 -6.44
C THR A 471 6.90 -27.52 -5.07
N GLY A 472 7.13 -28.32 -4.02
CA GLY A 472 6.52 -28.12 -2.71
C GLY A 472 5.02 -28.49 -2.63
N LYS A 473 4.34 -28.68 -3.78
CA LYS A 473 2.90 -29.00 -3.90
C LYS A 473 2.43 -30.11 -2.98
N SER A 474 3.08 -31.29 -3.05
CA SER A 474 2.72 -32.43 -2.20
C SER A 474 2.97 -32.13 -0.72
N CYS A 475 4.03 -31.39 -0.38
CA CYS A 475 4.30 -31.00 0.99
C CYS A 475 3.21 -30.06 1.53
N LEU A 476 2.90 -28.99 0.79
CA LEU A 476 1.88 -28.00 1.16
C LEU A 476 0.50 -28.64 1.32
N LEU A 477 0.04 -29.40 0.34
CA LEU A 477 -1.28 -30.05 0.37
C LEU A 477 -1.36 -31.10 1.49
N ASN A 478 -0.30 -31.87 1.73
CA ASN A 478 -0.27 -32.82 2.84
C ASN A 478 -0.28 -32.12 4.22
N HIS A 479 0.26 -30.91 4.31
CA HIS A 479 0.25 -30.11 5.55
C HIS A 479 -1.07 -29.36 5.78
N ASN A 480 -2.01 -29.37 4.82
CA ASN A 480 -3.27 -28.61 4.90
C ASN A 480 -3.01 -27.14 5.28
N PHE A 481 -2.07 -26.50 4.56
CA PHE A 481 -1.58 -25.15 4.86
C PHE A 481 -2.67 -24.06 4.85
N ASP A 482 -3.78 -24.31 4.15
CA ASP A 482 -4.96 -23.44 4.08
C ASP A 482 -5.73 -23.39 5.41
N ARG A 483 -5.38 -24.22 6.40
CA ARG A 483 -5.90 -24.16 7.77
C ARG A 483 -5.18 -23.10 8.58
N VAL A 484 -5.93 -22.17 9.17
CA VAL A 484 -5.39 -21.04 9.96
C VAL A 484 -4.49 -21.51 11.10
N GLU A 485 -4.90 -22.57 11.81
CA GLU A 485 -4.12 -23.17 12.90
C GLU A 485 -2.75 -23.71 12.43
N ARG A 486 -2.71 -24.35 11.25
CA ARG A 486 -1.47 -24.86 10.64
C ARG A 486 -0.59 -23.73 10.17
N TRP A 487 -1.20 -22.75 9.51
CA TRP A 487 -0.51 -21.56 9.02
C TRP A 487 0.19 -20.80 10.13
N GLN A 488 -0.47 -20.56 11.26
CA GLN A 488 0.13 -19.84 12.38
C GLN A 488 1.20 -20.65 13.10
N THR A 489 0.96 -21.94 13.34
CA THR A 489 1.88 -22.80 14.10
C THR A 489 3.17 -23.10 13.33
N ASP A 490 3.06 -23.31 12.01
CA ASP A 490 4.15 -23.78 11.16
C ASP A 490 4.53 -22.75 10.08
N ARG A 491 4.19 -21.47 10.28
CA ARG A 491 4.34 -20.41 9.28
C ARG A 491 5.70 -20.40 8.60
N SER A 492 6.77 -20.29 9.40
CA SER A 492 8.15 -20.23 8.90
C SER A 492 8.50 -21.45 8.05
N LEU A 493 8.02 -22.64 8.45
CA LEU A 493 8.21 -23.86 7.69
C LEU A 493 7.41 -23.82 6.38
N LEU A 494 6.11 -23.53 6.45
CA LEU A 494 5.21 -23.53 5.29
C LEU A 494 5.66 -22.53 4.23
N VAL A 495 6.05 -21.32 4.63
CA VAL A 495 6.62 -20.28 3.74
C VAL A 495 7.83 -20.82 2.97
N THR A 496 8.74 -21.57 3.61
CA THR A 496 9.90 -22.17 2.90
C THR A 496 9.54 -23.24 1.87
N LYS A 497 8.32 -23.80 1.96
CA LYS A 497 7.79 -24.81 1.05
C LYS A 497 7.09 -24.22 -0.16
N PHE A 498 6.66 -22.96 -0.11
CA PHE A 498 6.28 -22.22 -1.32
C PHE A 498 7.55 -21.89 -2.11
N LYS A 499 7.78 -22.63 -3.19
CA LYS A 499 8.90 -22.40 -4.11
C LYS A 499 8.60 -21.31 -5.14
N ASP A 500 7.32 -21.03 -5.32
CA ASP A 500 6.82 -19.96 -6.17
C ASP A 500 6.43 -18.75 -5.30
N PRO A 501 7.18 -17.63 -5.37
CA PRO A 501 6.88 -16.44 -4.58
C PRO A 501 5.60 -15.73 -5.03
N GLU A 502 5.09 -15.97 -6.23
CA GLU A 502 3.84 -15.39 -6.74
C GLU A 502 2.64 -16.03 -6.06
N ILE A 503 2.65 -17.37 -6.00
CA ILE A 503 1.63 -18.12 -5.29
C ILE A 503 1.66 -17.75 -3.81
N LEU A 504 2.85 -17.62 -3.21
CA LEU A 504 2.96 -17.12 -1.84
C LEU A 504 2.46 -15.68 -1.70
N GLY A 505 2.71 -14.81 -2.68
CA GLY A 505 2.24 -13.43 -2.73
C GLY A 505 0.71 -13.31 -2.73
N VAL A 506 0.00 -14.28 -3.31
CA VAL A 506 -1.47 -14.37 -3.23
C VAL A 506 -1.91 -14.99 -1.90
N VAL A 507 -1.26 -16.09 -1.48
CA VAL A 507 -1.67 -16.87 -0.30
C VAL A 507 -1.40 -16.16 1.01
N ALA A 508 -0.23 -15.54 1.17
CA ALA A 508 0.21 -14.97 2.43
C ALA A 508 -0.70 -13.82 2.90
N PRO A 509 -1.05 -12.80 2.09
CA PRO A 509 -1.98 -11.74 2.52
C PRO A 509 -3.33 -12.29 3.00
N ILE A 510 -3.88 -13.30 2.34
CA ILE A 510 -5.15 -13.93 2.74
C ILE A 510 -4.99 -14.64 4.09
N MET A 511 -3.95 -15.47 4.21
CA MET A 511 -3.71 -16.28 5.40
C MET A 511 -3.25 -15.45 6.61
N ASP A 512 -2.62 -14.30 6.36
CA ASP A 512 -2.11 -13.37 7.38
C ASP A 512 -3.09 -12.25 7.73
N SER A 513 -4.15 -12.08 6.94
CA SER A 513 -5.20 -11.06 7.16
C SER A 513 -5.81 -11.11 8.57
N GLY A 514 -5.76 -12.28 9.21
CA GLY A 514 -6.37 -12.50 10.51
C GLY A 514 -7.90 -12.46 10.46
N TYR A 515 -8.51 -12.58 9.28
CA TYR A 515 -9.95 -12.77 9.14
C TYR A 515 -10.39 -14.21 9.38
N ARG A 516 -11.67 -14.35 9.69
CA ARG A 516 -12.39 -15.60 9.69
C ARG A 516 -13.29 -15.65 8.46
N PHE A 517 -12.96 -16.55 7.55
CA PHE A 517 -13.73 -16.79 6.33
C PHE A 517 -14.93 -17.67 6.62
N VAL A 518 -16.14 -17.14 6.41
CA VAL A 518 -17.38 -17.86 6.69
C VAL A 518 -18.32 -17.78 5.51
N GLU A 519 -18.89 -18.92 5.14
CA GLU A 519 -19.93 -18.97 4.11
C GLU A 519 -21.24 -18.37 4.63
N VAL A 520 -21.89 -17.59 3.76
CA VAL A 520 -23.22 -17.05 3.96
C VAL A 520 -24.25 -18.18 3.91
N ALA A 521 -25.15 -18.21 4.88
CA ALA A 521 -26.26 -19.16 4.95
C ALA A 521 -27.48 -18.62 4.19
N SER A 522 -27.90 -17.39 4.48
CA SER A 522 -29.00 -16.71 3.80
C SER A 522 -28.78 -15.20 3.73
N VAL A 523 -29.43 -14.57 2.76
CA VAL A 523 -29.60 -13.12 2.65
C VAL A 523 -31.08 -12.87 2.39
N GLU A 524 -31.74 -12.12 3.27
CA GLU A 524 -33.19 -11.96 3.28
C GLU A 524 -33.59 -10.48 3.31
N ASP A 525 -34.65 -10.12 2.59
CA ASP A 525 -35.24 -8.79 2.65
C ASP A 525 -35.92 -8.55 3.99
N CYS A 526 -35.70 -7.37 4.57
CA CYS A 526 -36.26 -6.92 5.83
C CYS A 526 -37.18 -5.71 5.62
N ALA A 527 -37.93 -5.37 6.67
CA ALA A 527 -38.67 -4.11 6.68
C ALA A 527 -37.71 -2.93 6.51
N PRO A 528 -38.12 -1.85 5.81
CA PRO A 528 -37.31 -0.64 5.73
C PRO A 528 -37.01 -0.07 7.13
N GLU A 529 -35.75 0.29 7.39
CA GLU A 529 -35.30 0.83 8.67
C GLU A 529 -34.38 2.03 8.45
N ALA A 530 -34.21 2.86 9.48
CA ALA A 530 -33.23 3.94 9.48
C ALA A 530 -31.80 3.37 9.46
N VAL A 531 -30.97 3.92 8.57
CA VAL A 531 -29.61 3.42 8.35
C VAL A 531 -28.57 4.52 8.50
N TYR A 532 -27.40 4.15 9.05
CA TYR A 532 -26.34 5.06 9.50
C TYR A 532 -24.97 4.70 8.95
N SER A 533 -24.06 5.66 8.89
CA SER A 533 -22.70 5.45 8.39
C SER A 533 -21.68 6.40 9.04
N LEU A 534 -20.40 6.06 8.97
CA LEU A 534 -19.30 6.88 9.49
C LEU A 534 -18.37 7.35 8.37
N ARG A 535 -17.79 8.55 8.54
CA ARG A 535 -16.60 9.01 7.84
C ARG A 535 -15.40 8.78 8.75
N VAL A 536 -14.42 8.03 8.25
CA VAL A 536 -13.18 7.71 8.97
C VAL A 536 -11.97 8.19 8.19
N ASP A 537 -10.91 8.59 8.86
CA ASP A 537 -9.67 9.08 8.26
C ASP A 537 -8.69 7.92 8.01
N SER A 538 -9.02 7.01 7.09
CA SER A 538 -8.20 5.86 6.70
C SER A 538 -8.10 5.70 5.19
N ALA A 539 -7.07 5.00 4.69
CA ALA A 539 -6.73 4.95 3.25
C ALA A 539 -7.84 4.30 2.39
N ASP A 540 -8.31 3.14 2.81
CA ASP A 540 -9.62 2.60 2.49
C ASP A 540 -10.51 3.07 3.64
N HIS A 541 -11.50 3.92 3.48
CA HIS A 541 -12.32 4.44 4.58
C HIS A 541 -13.18 3.36 5.26
N SER A 542 -12.53 2.39 5.92
CA SER A 542 -13.09 1.18 6.48
C SER A 542 -13.13 1.19 7.98
N PHE A 543 -14.14 0.53 8.53
CA PHE A 543 -14.31 0.41 9.97
C PHE A 543 -15.02 -0.90 10.34
N LEU A 544 -14.75 -1.38 11.54
CA LEU A 544 -15.36 -2.59 12.09
C LEU A 544 -16.68 -2.27 12.77
N ALA A 545 -17.74 -2.94 12.30
CA ALA A 545 -19.06 -2.85 12.92
C ALA A 545 -19.81 -4.18 12.77
N GLY A 546 -20.49 -4.63 13.84
CA GLY A 546 -21.20 -5.91 13.88
C GLY A 546 -20.31 -7.15 13.65
N GLY A 547 -18.99 -7.02 13.80
CA GLY A 547 -18.01 -8.07 13.47
C GLY A 547 -17.61 -8.16 11.99
N PHE A 548 -18.17 -7.29 11.13
CA PHE A 548 -17.86 -7.20 9.71
C PHE A 548 -16.98 -5.98 9.40
N VAL A 549 -16.31 -6.01 8.24
CA VAL A 549 -15.57 -4.86 7.69
C VAL A 549 -16.50 -4.06 6.78
N ASN A 550 -16.61 -2.75 7.02
CA ASN A 550 -17.50 -1.81 6.33
C ASN A 550 -16.66 -0.71 5.65
N HIS A 551 -17.14 -0.02 4.59
CA HIS A 551 -16.40 1.04 3.88
C HIS A 551 -17.32 2.03 3.11
N ASN A 552 -16.89 3.30 2.85
CA ASN A 552 -17.64 4.31 2.04
C ASN A 552 -16.79 5.20 1.08
N THR A 553 -17.43 5.88 0.11
CA THR A 553 -16.84 7.00 -0.69
C THR A 553 -17.67 8.29 -0.65
N GLU A 554 -16.99 9.44 -0.79
CA GLU A 554 -17.56 10.79 -0.85
C GLU A 554 -16.96 11.58 -2.03
N CYS A 555 -17.70 12.53 -2.59
CA CYS A 555 -17.23 13.36 -3.70
C CYS A 555 -17.76 14.80 -3.65
N ARG A 556 -17.11 15.68 -4.41
CA ARG A 556 -17.59 17.01 -4.79
C ARG A 556 -17.02 17.42 -6.14
N MET A 557 -17.43 18.56 -6.69
CA MET A 557 -16.81 19.07 -7.91
C MET A 557 -15.33 19.43 -7.65
N ALA A 558 -14.43 19.04 -8.55
CA ALA A 558 -13.09 19.58 -8.58
C ALA A 558 -13.12 21.03 -9.11
N PRO A 559 -12.13 21.88 -8.78
CA PRO A 559 -12.08 23.26 -9.27
C PRO A 559 -12.27 23.41 -10.80
N PRO A 560 -11.65 22.58 -11.66
CA PRO A 560 -11.87 22.68 -13.11
C PRO A 560 -13.31 22.40 -13.57
N ALA A 561 -14.10 21.62 -12.82
CA ALA A 561 -15.48 21.36 -13.21
C ALA A 561 -16.38 22.60 -13.11
N VAL A 562 -16.02 23.59 -12.28
CA VAL A 562 -16.74 24.86 -12.24
C VAL A 562 -16.63 25.58 -13.58
N ALA A 563 -15.45 25.56 -14.21
CA ALA A 563 -15.25 26.11 -15.55
C ALA A 563 -16.05 25.36 -16.64
N MET A 564 -16.50 24.13 -16.37
CA MET A 564 -17.38 23.40 -17.29
C MET A 564 -18.84 23.87 -17.20
N THR A 565 -19.34 24.18 -16.01
CA THR A 565 -20.77 24.47 -15.75
C THR A 565 -21.10 25.95 -15.53
N GLN A 566 -20.10 26.84 -15.47
CA GLN A 566 -20.31 28.25 -15.18
C GLN A 566 -21.15 28.96 -16.27
N GLY A 567 -22.14 29.75 -15.82
CA GLY A 567 -22.99 30.58 -16.69
C GLY A 567 -24.20 29.85 -17.27
N LEU A 568 -24.52 28.64 -16.80
CA LEU A 568 -25.72 27.89 -17.24
C LEU A 568 -27.04 28.65 -17.03
N ASP A 569 -27.09 29.57 -16.07
CA ASP A 569 -28.23 30.45 -15.77
C ASP A 569 -28.35 31.67 -16.71
N GLU A 570 -27.41 31.85 -17.66
CA GLU A 570 -27.33 33.00 -18.56
C GLU A 570 -27.74 32.67 -20.01
N ASN A 571 -28.60 31.65 -20.20
CA ASN A 571 -29.09 31.20 -21.51
C ASN A 571 -27.98 30.96 -22.57
N VAL A 572 -26.89 30.33 -22.15
CA VAL A 572 -25.69 30.14 -22.99
C VAL A 572 -25.68 28.84 -23.81
N VAL A 573 -26.57 27.91 -23.49
CA VAL A 573 -26.72 26.60 -24.16
C VAL A 573 -28.20 26.23 -24.20
N ASP A 574 -28.57 25.33 -25.12
CA ASP A 574 -29.94 24.85 -25.23
C ASP A 574 -30.23 23.75 -24.20
N PHE A 575 -31.39 23.85 -23.58
CA PHE A 575 -31.96 22.83 -22.72
C PHE A 575 -32.93 21.97 -23.52
N ARG A 576 -33.04 20.71 -23.14
CA ARG A 576 -34.01 19.76 -23.69
C ARG A 576 -34.69 19.02 -22.55
N PRO A 577 -35.91 18.49 -22.77
CA PRO A 577 -36.52 17.59 -21.80
C PRO A 577 -35.63 16.38 -21.51
N ASN A 578 -35.61 15.94 -20.25
CA ASN A 578 -34.99 14.70 -19.83
C ASN A 578 -35.76 13.48 -20.41
N TYR A 579 -35.38 12.26 -20.01
CA TYR A 579 -35.93 11.03 -20.58
C TYR A 579 -37.42 10.79 -20.28
N ASP A 580 -37.99 11.41 -19.24
CA ASP A 580 -39.41 11.27 -18.86
C ASP A 580 -40.24 12.56 -19.02
N GLY A 581 -39.61 13.63 -19.53
CA GLY A 581 -40.23 14.92 -19.80
C GLY A 581 -40.54 15.78 -18.57
N ARG A 582 -40.11 15.39 -17.37
CA ARG A 582 -40.42 16.13 -16.12
C ARG A 582 -39.42 17.21 -15.76
N GLU A 583 -38.16 17.02 -16.15
CA GLU A 583 -37.05 17.93 -15.86
C GLU A 583 -36.38 18.35 -17.18
N GLU A 584 -35.61 19.43 -17.16
CA GLU A 584 -34.79 19.84 -18.30
C GLU A 584 -33.30 19.53 -18.05
N GLU A 585 -32.58 19.14 -19.10
CA GLU A 585 -31.14 18.94 -19.07
C GLU A 585 -30.44 19.74 -20.20
N PRO A 586 -29.22 20.23 -19.98
CA PRO A 586 -28.46 20.91 -21.03
C PRO A 586 -28.02 19.91 -22.11
N SER A 587 -28.19 20.30 -23.38
CA SER A 587 -27.71 19.52 -24.52
C SER A 587 -26.18 19.37 -24.52
N VAL A 588 -25.46 20.44 -24.18
CA VAL A 588 -24.01 20.55 -23.97
C VAL A 588 -23.71 21.51 -22.83
N LEU A 589 -22.51 21.44 -22.24
CA LEU A 589 -22.07 22.42 -21.24
C LEU A 589 -21.36 23.64 -21.86
N PRO A 590 -21.35 24.81 -21.17
CA PRO A 590 -20.61 26.00 -21.59
C PRO A 590 -19.11 25.77 -21.82
N ALA A 591 -18.50 24.84 -21.07
CA ALA A 591 -17.16 24.30 -21.28
C ALA A 591 -16.07 25.36 -21.55
N ALA A 592 -15.66 26.11 -20.52
CA ALA A 592 -14.67 27.18 -20.66
C ALA A 592 -13.24 26.71 -21.05
N PHE A 593 -12.98 25.39 -21.08
CA PHE A 593 -11.79 24.81 -21.72
C PHE A 593 -12.14 23.59 -22.60
N PRO A 594 -11.27 23.23 -23.56
CA PRO A 594 -11.50 22.13 -24.52
C PRO A 594 -11.30 20.74 -23.89
N ASN A 595 -12.23 20.33 -23.03
CA ASN A 595 -12.13 19.11 -22.24
C ASN A 595 -11.90 17.83 -23.06
N LEU A 596 -12.45 17.74 -24.29
CA LEU A 596 -12.27 16.56 -25.15
C LEU A 596 -10.80 16.27 -25.46
N LEU A 597 -10.04 17.32 -25.81
CA LEU A 597 -8.60 17.20 -26.10
C LEU A 597 -7.80 17.06 -24.82
N VAL A 598 -8.15 17.83 -23.78
CA VAL A 598 -7.40 17.89 -22.53
C VAL A 598 -7.46 16.56 -21.78
N ASN A 599 -8.65 15.99 -21.59
CA ASN A 599 -8.83 14.75 -20.84
C ASN A 599 -8.91 13.50 -21.73
N GLY A 600 -9.07 13.68 -23.05
CA GLY A 600 -9.30 12.56 -23.94
C GLY A 600 -10.67 11.92 -23.72
N ALA A 601 -10.93 10.84 -24.44
CA ALA A 601 -12.16 10.06 -24.31
C ALA A 601 -11.94 8.63 -24.79
N ALA A 602 -12.48 7.66 -24.05
CA ALA A 602 -12.49 6.27 -24.46
C ALA A 602 -13.92 5.71 -24.35
N GLY A 603 -14.40 5.00 -25.36
CA GLY A 603 -15.75 4.45 -25.37
C GLY A 603 -16.01 3.50 -26.54
N ILE A 604 -16.79 2.45 -26.27
CA ILE A 604 -17.27 1.51 -27.30
C ILE A 604 -18.75 1.81 -27.51
N ALA A 605 -19.15 2.00 -28.76
CA ALA A 605 -20.53 2.18 -29.19
C ALA A 605 -20.95 1.04 -30.13
N VAL A 606 -22.18 1.08 -30.64
CA VAL A 606 -22.66 0.07 -31.61
C VAL A 606 -22.00 0.33 -32.96
N GLY A 607 -21.11 -0.56 -33.40
CA GLY A 607 -20.41 -0.49 -34.69
C GLY A 607 -19.26 0.53 -34.78
N MET A 608 -18.90 1.21 -33.68
CA MET A 608 -17.80 2.18 -33.64
C MET A 608 -17.19 2.28 -32.24
N ALA A 609 -15.98 2.85 -32.15
CA ALA A 609 -15.31 3.14 -30.88
C ALA A 609 -14.60 4.48 -30.96
N THR A 610 -14.33 5.08 -29.80
CA THR A 610 -13.50 6.26 -29.65
C THR A 610 -12.38 5.98 -28.66
N ASN A 611 -11.17 6.44 -28.98
CA ASN A 611 -10.01 6.37 -28.12
C ASN A 611 -9.09 7.56 -28.39
N MET A 612 -9.20 8.59 -27.57
CA MET A 612 -8.48 9.85 -27.71
C MET A 612 -7.54 10.03 -26.52
N ALA A 613 -6.27 10.31 -26.82
CA ALA A 613 -5.28 10.58 -25.79
C ALA A 613 -5.47 11.98 -25.17
N PRO A 614 -5.18 12.15 -23.87
CA PRO A 614 -5.21 13.45 -23.21
C PRO A 614 -4.07 14.36 -23.66
N HIS A 615 -4.26 15.67 -23.51
CA HIS A 615 -3.32 16.73 -23.92
C HIS A 615 -3.15 17.78 -22.80
N ASN A 616 -2.07 18.54 -22.89
CA ASN A 616 -1.81 19.60 -21.94
C ASN A 616 -2.76 20.79 -22.14
N LEU A 617 -3.45 21.22 -21.09
CA LEU A 617 -4.40 22.33 -21.14
C LEU A 617 -3.79 23.63 -21.67
N VAL A 618 -2.57 23.97 -21.24
CA VAL A 618 -1.90 25.22 -21.61
C VAL A 618 -1.55 25.20 -23.10
N GLU A 619 -1.00 24.09 -23.59
CA GLU A 619 -0.64 23.89 -25.00
C GLU A 619 -1.88 23.99 -25.92
N VAL A 620 -2.98 23.31 -25.55
CA VAL A 620 -4.21 23.36 -26.34
C VAL A 620 -4.78 24.77 -26.39
N ILE A 621 -4.78 25.49 -25.26
CA ILE A 621 -5.23 26.90 -25.22
C ILE A 621 -4.32 27.80 -26.06
N GLN A 622 -3.00 27.59 -26.04
CA GLN A 622 -2.09 28.37 -26.89
C GLN A 622 -2.39 28.14 -28.38
N ALA A 623 -2.65 26.90 -28.79
CA ALA A 623 -3.05 26.57 -30.16
C ALA A 623 -4.39 27.21 -30.53
N LEU A 624 -5.40 27.16 -29.66
CA LEU A 624 -6.68 27.85 -29.86
C LEU A 624 -6.49 29.34 -30.06
N ARG A 625 -5.73 30.00 -29.18
CA ARG A 625 -5.45 31.45 -29.27
C ARG A 625 -4.67 31.80 -30.53
N HIS A 626 -3.78 30.92 -30.98
CA HIS A 626 -3.10 31.06 -32.27
C HIS A 626 -4.10 30.96 -33.44
N LEU A 627 -4.98 29.97 -33.42
CA LEU A 627 -6.01 29.77 -34.45
C LEU A 627 -7.02 30.93 -34.50
N ILE A 628 -7.35 31.55 -33.35
CA ILE A 628 -8.14 32.79 -33.30
C ILE A 628 -7.45 33.93 -34.05
N LYS A 629 -6.14 34.09 -33.87
CA LYS A 629 -5.32 35.14 -34.50
C LYS A 629 -5.03 34.84 -35.98
N THR A 630 -4.87 33.57 -36.34
CA THR A 630 -4.50 33.10 -37.66
C THR A 630 -5.38 31.91 -38.06
N PRO A 631 -6.62 32.16 -38.54
CA PRO A 631 -7.59 31.10 -38.88
C PRO A 631 -7.12 30.16 -40.00
N THR A 632 -6.18 30.60 -40.83
CA THR A 632 -5.62 29.81 -41.93
C THR A 632 -4.46 28.91 -41.51
N ALA A 633 -4.09 28.87 -40.22
CA ALA A 633 -3.01 28.02 -39.71
C ALA A 633 -3.20 26.56 -40.16
N ASP A 634 -2.13 25.94 -40.62
CA ASP A 634 -2.13 24.54 -41.01
C ASP A 634 -1.83 23.64 -39.81
N LEU A 635 -1.79 22.32 -40.05
CA LEU A 635 -1.50 21.36 -38.98
C LEU A 635 -0.09 21.52 -38.41
N ASP A 636 0.90 21.82 -39.25
CA ASP A 636 2.31 21.93 -38.82
C ASP A 636 2.49 23.15 -37.92
N ASP A 637 1.78 24.26 -38.18
CA ASP A 637 1.74 25.43 -37.29
C ASP A 637 1.11 25.10 -35.93
N LEU A 638 -0.01 24.36 -35.92
CA LEU A 638 -0.70 23.95 -34.68
C LEU A 638 0.15 22.98 -33.85
N MET A 639 0.88 22.07 -34.48
CA MET A 639 1.77 21.13 -33.81
C MET A 639 2.96 21.79 -33.10
N ARG A 640 3.32 23.02 -33.46
CA ARG A 640 4.33 23.79 -32.70
C ARG A 640 3.84 24.16 -31.30
N PHE A 641 2.52 24.27 -31.12
CA PHE A 641 1.90 24.53 -29.82
C PHE A 641 1.48 23.24 -29.12
N ILE A 642 0.97 22.25 -29.88
CA ILE A 642 0.60 20.93 -29.38
C ILE A 642 1.54 19.89 -30.00
N PRO A 643 2.75 19.68 -29.44
CA PRO A 643 3.72 18.76 -30.02
C PRO A 643 3.32 17.30 -29.89
N GLY A 644 2.41 16.96 -28.97
CA GLY A 644 1.89 15.61 -28.80
C GLY A 644 1.06 15.44 -27.52
N PRO A 645 0.49 14.25 -27.30
CA PRO A 645 -0.30 13.93 -26.10
C PRO A 645 0.47 14.11 -24.78
N ASP A 646 -0.23 14.52 -23.73
CA ASP A 646 0.30 14.66 -22.36
C ASP A 646 -0.49 13.73 -21.43
N LEU A 647 0.12 12.59 -21.09
CA LEU A 647 -0.50 11.50 -20.38
C LEU A 647 -0.50 11.77 -18.87
N PRO A 648 -1.58 11.44 -18.14
CA PRO A 648 -1.69 11.68 -16.70
C PRO A 648 -0.62 10.93 -15.89
N THR A 649 -0.18 9.75 -16.35
CA THR A 649 0.87 8.93 -15.71
C THR A 649 2.30 9.39 -16.03
N GLY A 650 2.48 10.44 -16.84
CA GLY A 650 3.80 10.90 -17.28
C GLY A 650 4.40 10.01 -18.35
N GLY A 651 5.60 9.49 -18.11
CA GLY A 651 6.31 8.58 -19.01
C GLY A 651 6.89 9.27 -20.24
N LYS A 652 7.28 8.45 -21.22
CA LYS A 652 7.90 8.90 -22.47
C LYS A 652 7.07 8.47 -23.67
N ILE A 653 6.94 9.32 -24.68
CA ILE A 653 6.47 8.92 -26.01
C ILE A 653 7.66 8.87 -26.96
N VAL A 654 7.81 7.75 -27.66
CA VAL A 654 8.93 7.50 -28.57
C VAL A 654 8.42 7.40 -30.01
N GLY A 655 8.88 8.33 -30.85
CA GLY A 655 8.48 8.46 -32.25
C GLY A 655 7.23 9.31 -32.43
N LEU A 656 7.34 10.39 -33.21
CA LEU A 656 6.28 11.41 -33.37
C LEU A 656 5.47 11.28 -34.67
N GLU A 657 5.91 10.49 -35.64
CA GLU A 657 5.23 10.30 -36.94
C GLU A 657 3.77 9.86 -36.76
N GLY A 658 3.52 8.86 -35.90
CA GLY A 658 2.17 8.37 -35.65
C GLY A 658 1.25 9.36 -34.91
N ILE A 659 1.81 10.38 -34.25
CA ILE A 659 1.04 11.50 -33.69
C ILE A 659 0.61 12.44 -34.82
N LYS A 660 1.51 12.73 -35.76
CA LYS A 660 1.19 13.57 -36.93
C LYS A 660 0.05 12.97 -37.75
N ASP A 661 0.10 11.67 -38.01
CA ASP A 661 -0.99 10.95 -38.70
C ASP A 661 -2.32 11.03 -37.93
N ALA A 662 -2.27 10.85 -36.60
CA ALA A 662 -3.43 10.96 -35.73
C ALA A 662 -4.05 12.36 -35.77
N TYR A 663 -3.23 13.41 -35.77
CA TYR A 663 -3.72 14.78 -35.85
C TYR A 663 -4.21 15.19 -37.24
N ALA A 664 -3.67 14.59 -38.31
CA ALA A 664 -4.12 14.85 -39.67
C ALA A 664 -5.46 14.16 -39.98
N THR A 665 -5.64 12.91 -39.51
CA THR A 665 -6.75 12.04 -39.97
C THR A 665 -7.73 11.63 -38.87
N GLY A 666 -7.42 11.92 -37.62
CA GLY A 666 -8.12 11.38 -36.45
C GLY A 666 -7.74 9.94 -36.10
N ARG A 667 -6.81 9.31 -36.83
CA ARG A 667 -6.35 7.94 -36.61
C ARG A 667 -4.83 7.83 -36.68
N GLY A 668 -4.24 7.13 -35.72
CA GLY A 668 -2.79 6.89 -35.69
C GLY A 668 -2.38 6.08 -34.47
N SER A 669 -1.10 5.83 -34.32
CA SER A 669 -0.60 5.10 -33.15
C SER A 669 0.79 5.57 -32.75
N PHE A 670 1.02 5.69 -31.45
CA PHE A 670 2.34 6.04 -30.90
C PHE A 670 2.72 5.11 -29.76
N LYS A 671 4.01 5.02 -29.47
CA LYS A 671 4.54 4.17 -28.40
C LYS A 671 4.71 4.95 -27.11
N MET A 672 4.18 4.40 -26.03
CA MET A 672 4.37 4.87 -24.67
C MET A 672 5.42 4.00 -23.99
N ARG A 673 6.41 4.61 -23.34
CA ARG A 673 7.51 3.92 -22.68
C ARG A 673 7.64 4.39 -21.24
N ALA A 674 7.85 3.44 -20.34
CA ALA A 674 8.07 3.67 -18.92
C ALA A 674 9.37 4.46 -18.66
N THR A 675 9.34 5.32 -17.64
CA THR A 675 10.55 5.99 -17.14
C THR A 675 11.25 5.07 -16.14
N ALA A 676 12.50 4.72 -16.43
CA ALA A 676 13.32 3.85 -15.57
C ALA A 676 14.74 4.41 -15.40
N ARG A 677 15.37 4.08 -14.27
CA ARG A 677 16.77 4.39 -13.96
C ARG A 677 17.47 3.20 -13.32
N ILE A 678 18.79 3.15 -13.42
CA ILE A 678 19.59 2.05 -12.87
C ILE A 678 20.25 2.54 -11.59
N GLU A 679 20.04 1.82 -10.49
CA GLU A 679 20.55 2.16 -9.15
C GLU A 679 21.14 0.93 -8.47
N ASN A 680 21.97 1.16 -7.44
CA ASN A 680 22.41 0.08 -6.56
C ASN A 680 21.33 -0.16 -5.50
N VAL A 681 20.56 -1.25 -5.65
CA VAL A 681 19.49 -1.61 -4.69
C VAL A 681 20.10 -2.15 -3.38
N THR A 682 21.25 -2.80 -3.50
CA THR A 682 22.11 -3.17 -2.36
C THR A 682 23.56 -2.86 -2.74
N PRO A 683 24.52 -2.85 -1.79
CA PRO A 683 25.94 -2.72 -2.12
C PRO A 683 26.45 -3.75 -3.15
N ARG A 684 25.73 -4.86 -3.33
CA ARG A 684 26.11 -6.00 -4.18
C ARG A 684 25.35 -6.11 -5.49
N ARG A 685 24.17 -5.48 -5.60
CA ARG A 685 23.25 -5.67 -6.74
C ARG A 685 22.76 -4.37 -7.32
N LYS A 686 22.83 -4.28 -8.63
CA LYS A 686 22.12 -3.26 -9.41
C LYS A 686 20.65 -3.65 -9.56
N GLY A 687 19.79 -2.65 -9.67
CA GLY A 687 18.39 -2.80 -10.02
C GLY A 687 17.95 -1.75 -11.01
N ILE A 688 16.90 -2.09 -11.75
CA ILE A 688 16.19 -1.19 -12.64
C ILE A 688 14.99 -0.68 -11.85
N VAL A 689 14.98 0.60 -11.53
CA VAL A 689 13.91 1.27 -10.80
C VAL A 689 13.02 2.00 -11.79
N VAL A 690 11.79 1.52 -11.97
CA VAL A 690 10.77 2.13 -12.82
C VAL A 690 9.93 3.09 -11.98
N THR A 691 9.83 4.34 -12.42
CA THR A 691 9.16 5.41 -11.67
C THR A 691 7.90 5.94 -12.32
N GLU A 692 7.68 5.67 -13.60
CA GLU A 692 6.45 6.04 -14.31
C GLU A 692 6.10 4.92 -15.28
N LEU A 693 4.86 4.48 -15.27
CA LEU A 693 4.35 3.43 -16.15
C LEU A 693 3.56 4.03 -17.33
N PRO A 694 3.48 3.31 -18.47
CA PRO A 694 2.62 3.71 -19.58
C PRO A 694 1.16 3.91 -19.17
N TYR A 695 0.45 4.76 -19.90
CA TYR A 695 -0.93 5.09 -19.59
C TYR A 695 -1.83 3.85 -19.65
N SER A 696 -2.69 3.67 -18.63
CA SER A 696 -3.54 2.48 -18.43
C SER A 696 -2.80 1.16 -18.12
N VAL A 697 -1.53 1.22 -17.68
CA VAL A 697 -0.76 0.03 -17.27
C VAL A 697 -0.42 0.10 -15.78
N GLY A 698 -0.89 -0.88 -15.01
CA GLY A 698 -0.55 -1.07 -13.59
C GLY A 698 0.72 -1.91 -13.37
N PRO A 699 1.39 -1.78 -12.21
CA PRO A 699 2.57 -2.57 -11.85
C PRO A 699 2.35 -4.08 -11.93
N GLU A 700 1.18 -4.57 -11.52
CA GLU A 700 0.87 -6.01 -11.48
C GLU A 700 1.00 -6.66 -12.86
N LYS A 701 0.44 -6.01 -13.89
CA LYS A 701 0.49 -6.50 -15.28
C LYS A 701 1.92 -6.59 -15.81
N VAL A 702 2.78 -5.65 -15.42
CA VAL A 702 4.22 -5.69 -15.76
C VAL A 702 4.91 -6.84 -15.04
N ILE A 703 4.67 -6.96 -13.73
CA ILE A 703 5.23 -8.01 -12.87
C ILE A 703 4.84 -9.39 -13.42
N GLU A 704 3.56 -9.63 -13.69
CA GLU A 704 3.02 -10.88 -14.25
C GLU A 704 3.68 -11.22 -15.60
N LYS A 705 3.85 -10.22 -16.48
CA LYS A 705 4.50 -10.45 -17.77
C LYS A 705 5.98 -10.79 -17.62
N ILE A 706 6.71 -10.06 -16.76
CA ILE A 706 8.11 -10.35 -16.46
C ILE A 706 8.26 -11.78 -15.96
N LYS A 707 7.44 -12.16 -14.98
CA LYS A 707 7.38 -13.50 -14.41
C LYS A 707 7.18 -14.58 -15.47
N THR A 708 6.17 -14.41 -16.32
CA THR A 708 5.90 -15.33 -17.45
C THR A 708 7.11 -15.47 -18.39
N LEU A 709 7.80 -14.37 -18.70
CA LEU A 709 8.96 -14.38 -19.59
C LEU A 709 10.21 -14.99 -18.95
N VAL A 710 10.40 -14.79 -17.66
CA VAL A 710 11.48 -15.40 -16.87
C VAL A 710 11.25 -16.91 -16.76
N GLN A 711 10.03 -17.35 -16.43
CA GLN A 711 9.66 -18.77 -16.35
C GLN A 711 9.81 -19.49 -17.70
N SER A 712 9.41 -18.84 -18.79
CA SER A 712 9.59 -19.37 -20.15
C SER A 712 11.01 -19.23 -20.71
N LYS A 713 11.96 -18.72 -19.91
CA LYS A 713 13.38 -18.48 -20.28
C LYS A 713 13.58 -17.51 -21.46
N LYS A 714 12.55 -16.73 -21.83
CA LYS A 714 12.63 -15.69 -22.86
C LYS A 714 13.30 -14.42 -22.35
N LEU A 715 13.29 -14.21 -21.03
CA LEU A 715 13.96 -13.12 -20.34
C LEU A 715 14.86 -13.72 -19.26
N GLN A 716 16.13 -13.31 -19.22
CA GLN A 716 17.13 -13.81 -18.27
C GLN A 716 17.76 -12.63 -17.52
N GLY A 717 18.43 -12.91 -16.40
CA GLY A 717 19.12 -11.86 -15.64
C GLY A 717 18.28 -11.11 -14.60
N ILE A 718 17.02 -11.46 -14.39
CA ILE A 718 16.19 -10.90 -13.30
C ILE A 718 16.30 -11.79 -12.07
N ALA A 719 16.65 -11.20 -10.93
CA ALA A 719 16.77 -11.86 -9.64
C ALA A 719 15.43 -11.83 -8.88
N ASP A 720 14.79 -10.66 -8.83
CA ASP A 720 13.53 -10.43 -8.13
C ASP A 720 12.83 -9.19 -8.72
N VAL A 721 11.53 -9.04 -8.46
CA VAL A 721 10.76 -7.84 -8.80
C VAL A 721 9.90 -7.45 -7.60
N LYS A 722 10.09 -6.23 -7.10
CA LYS A 722 9.42 -5.70 -5.91
C LYS A 722 8.63 -4.46 -6.29
N ASP A 723 7.35 -4.44 -5.94
CA ASP A 723 6.55 -3.23 -5.99
C ASP A 723 6.66 -2.51 -4.64
N LEU A 724 7.29 -1.34 -4.65
CA LEU A 724 7.43 -0.43 -3.52
C LEU A 724 6.60 0.84 -3.73
N THR A 725 5.61 0.79 -4.62
CA THR A 725 4.71 1.91 -4.91
C THR A 725 3.94 2.29 -3.64
N ASP A 726 4.03 3.57 -3.27
CA ASP A 726 3.26 4.12 -2.17
C ASP A 726 2.77 5.55 -2.49
N ARG A 727 1.96 6.14 -1.61
CA ARG A 727 1.41 7.49 -1.82
C ARG A 727 2.44 8.61 -1.62
N ALA A 728 3.54 8.35 -0.91
CA ALA A 728 4.55 9.34 -0.58
C ALA A 728 5.64 9.48 -1.67
N HIS A 729 6.00 8.37 -2.31
CA HIS A 729 7.08 8.23 -3.28
C HIS A 729 6.58 7.95 -4.70
N GLY A 730 5.28 7.70 -4.88
CA GLY A 730 4.67 7.41 -6.19
C GLY A 730 4.99 5.99 -6.67
N THR A 731 4.90 5.76 -7.97
CA THR A 731 5.23 4.46 -8.58
C THR A 731 6.71 4.13 -8.37
N GLN A 732 6.99 2.96 -7.78
CA GLN A 732 8.36 2.49 -7.56
C GLN A 732 8.44 0.98 -7.72
N LEU A 733 8.59 0.53 -8.98
CA LEU A 733 8.77 -0.87 -9.30
C LEU A 733 10.27 -1.17 -9.45
N VAL A 734 10.82 -1.99 -8.55
CA VAL A 734 12.24 -2.34 -8.50
C VAL A 734 12.47 -3.74 -9.07
N ILE A 735 13.17 -3.82 -10.20
CA ILE A 735 13.58 -5.08 -10.83
C ILE A 735 15.04 -5.32 -10.46
N GLU A 736 15.30 -6.26 -9.56
CA GLU A 736 16.66 -6.64 -9.16
C GLU A 736 17.34 -7.44 -10.27
N VAL A 737 18.56 -7.06 -10.63
CA VAL A 737 19.35 -7.73 -11.67
C VAL A 737 20.28 -8.76 -11.04
N LYS A 738 20.37 -9.95 -11.65
CA LYS A 738 21.31 -11.00 -11.25
C LYS A 738 22.75 -10.55 -11.53
N ASN A 739 23.66 -10.93 -10.64
CA ASN A 739 25.08 -10.73 -10.84
C ASN A 739 25.51 -11.38 -12.16
N GLY A 740 26.33 -10.67 -12.95
CA GLY A 740 26.76 -11.09 -14.28
C GLY A 740 25.85 -10.68 -15.43
N PHE A 741 24.75 -9.95 -15.19
CA PHE A 741 23.93 -9.37 -16.25
C PHE A 741 24.07 -7.85 -16.32
N VAL A 742 24.05 -7.29 -17.52
CA VAL A 742 24.14 -5.84 -17.75
C VAL A 742 22.73 -5.22 -17.66
N PRO A 743 22.44 -4.35 -16.66
CA PRO A 743 21.10 -3.81 -16.45
C PRO A 743 20.55 -3.02 -17.64
N GLU A 744 21.41 -2.29 -18.35
CA GLU A 744 21.04 -1.50 -19.54
C GLU A 744 20.52 -2.40 -20.66
N ALA A 745 21.20 -3.52 -20.93
CA ALA A 745 20.78 -4.49 -21.95
C ALA A 745 19.48 -5.20 -21.55
N LEU A 746 19.33 -5.51 -20.26
CA LEU A 746 18.11 -6.10 -19.72
C LEU A 746 16.91 -5.16 -19.78
N LEU A 747 17.11 -3.86 -19.53
CA LEU A 747 16.06 -2.84 -19.66
C LEU A 747 15.54 -2.73 -21.10
N GLU A 748 16.40 -2.80 -22.11
CA GLU A 748 15.97 -2.82 -23.51
C GLU A 748 15.15 -4.08 -23.86
N GLN A 749 15.51 -5.25 -23.32
CA GLN A 749 14.68 -6.45 -23.46
C GLN A 749 13.33 -6.31 -22.75
N LEU A 750 13.32 -5.71 -21.57
CA LEU A 750 12.12 -5.43 -20.80
C LEU A 750 11.16 -4.53 -21.59
N TYR A 751 11.64 -3.44 -22.18
CA TYR A 751 10.81 -2.60 -23.07
C TYR A 751 10.24 -3.41 -24.24
N LYS A 752 11.04 -4.27 -24.89
CA LYS A 752 10.58 -5.02 -26.06
C LYS A 752 9.54 -6.10 -25.75
N LEU A 753 9.60 -6.71 -24.56
CA LEU A 753 8.85 -7.92 -24.25
C LEU A 753 7.71 -7.72 -23.23
N THR A 754 7.68 -6.58 -22.54
CA THR A 754 6.74 -6.29 -21.46
C THR A 754 5.94 -5.01 -21.72
N PRO A 755 4.81 -4.79 -21.00
CA PRO A 755 4.05 -3.55 -21.06
C PRO A 755 4.79 -2.31 -20.54
N LEU A 756 6.09 -2.40 -20.22
CA LEU A 756 6.93 -1.22 -19.99
C LEU A 756 7.11 -0.38 -21.26
N GLU A 757 6.89 -0.96 -22.44
CA GLU A 757 6.57 -0.21 -23.65
C GLU A 757 5.28 -0.78 -24.25
N ASP A 758 4.30 0.08 -24.52
CA ASP A 758 3.02 -0.32 -25.13
C ASP A 758 2.59 0.69 -26.19
N ALA A 759 1.70 0.29 -27.09
CA ALA A 759 1.18 1.14 -28.16
C ALA A 759 -0.18 1.74 -27.79
N PHE A 760 -0.33 3.05 -27.97
CA PHE A 760 -1.63 3.72 -27.90
C PHE A 760 -2.18 3.91 -29.32
N HIS A 761 -3.38 3.40 -29.57
CA HIS A 761 -4.06 3.54 -30.87
C HIS A 761 -5.12 4.64 -30.79
N VAL A 762 -4.85 5.79 -31.43
CA VAL A 762 -5.77 6.93 -31.50
C VAL A 762 -6.87 6.66 -32.52
N ASN A 763 -8.12 6.91 -32.10
CA ASN A 763 -9.30 6.92 -32.95
C ASN A 763 -10.27 8.01 -32.45
N ALA A 764 -10.18 9.20 -33.04
CA ALA A 764 -10.87 10.41 -32.62
C ALA A 764 -12.29 10.50 -33.20
N VAL A 765 -13.20 9.67 -32.66
CA VAL A 765 -14.63 9.68 -33.03
C VAL A 765 -15.43 10.41 -31.95
N CYS A 766 -16.20 11.42 -32.34
CA CYS A 766 -17.05 12.21 -31.45
C CYS A 766 -18.31 12.70 -32.17
N LEU A 767 -19.28 13.24 -31.43
CA LEU A 767 -20.50 13.82 -32.00
C LEU A 767 -20.25 15.29 -32.38
N VAL A 768 -20.60 15.65 -33.62
CA VAL A 768 -20.70 17.03 -34.08
C VAL A 768 -22.13 17.22 -34.56
N ASP A 769 -22.86 18.15 -33.97
CA ASP A 769 -24.29 18.39 -34.27
C ASP A 769 -25.13 17.10 -34.22
N GLY A 770 -24.79 16.22 -33.26
CA GLY A 770 -25.45 14.94 -33.05
C GLY A 770 -25.06 13.81 -33.99
N GLN A 771 -24.14 14.03 -34.94
CA GLN A 771 -23.67 13.00 -35.87
C GLN A 771 -22.25 12.52 -35.51
N PRO A 772 -21.98 11.20 -35.50
CA PRO A 772 -20.65 10.67 -35.23
C PRO A 772 -19.69 10.98 -36.40
N ARG A 773 -18.60 11.70 -36.12
CA ARG A 773 -17.56 12.05 -37.10
C ARG A 773 -16.18 11.68 -36.56
N THR A 774 -15.29 11.28 -37.48
CA THR A 774 -13.84 11.15 -37.21
C THR A 774 -13.20 12.47 -37.57
N LEU A 775 -12.50 13.11 -36.63
CA LEU A 775 -11.94 14.45 -36.82
C LEU A 775 -10.42 14.49 -36.57
N GLY A 776 -9.72 15.32 -37.34
CA GLY A 776 -8.34 15.71 -37.06
C GLY A 776 -8.24 16.77 -35.96
N LEU A 777 -7.01 17.11 -35.56
CA LEU A 777 -6.75 18.08 -34.48
C LEU A 777 -7.31 19.47 -34.82
N LYS A 778 -7.08 19.96 -36.04
CA LYS A 778 -7.57 21.27 -36.48
C LYS A 778 -9.10 21.36 -36.41
N GLU A 779 -9.79 20.37 -36.95
CA GLU A 779 -11.26 20.31 -36.95
C GLU A 779 -11.82 20.27 -35.52
N LEU A 780 -11.20 19.52 -34.60
CA LEU A 780 -11.58 19.50 -33.18
C LEU A 780 -11.46 20.89 -32.53
N LEU A 781 -10.38 21.62 -32.81
CA LEU A 781 -10.16 22.97 -32.30
C LEU A 781 -11.18 23.97 -32.87
N GLU A 782 -11.51 23.85 -34.16
CA GLU A 782 -12.48 24.71 -34.84
C GLU A 782 -13.90 24.51 -34.29
N VAL A 783 -14.33 23.25 -34.08
CA VAL A 783 -15.64 22.93 -33.49
C VAL A 783 -15.74 23.52 -32.07
N TYR A 784 -14.69 23.37 -31.26
CA TYR A 784 -14.66 23.95 -29.92
C TYR A 784 -14.68 25.48 -29.92
N LEU A 785 -13.91 26.14 -30.81
CA LEU A 785 -13.94 27.61 -30.94
C LEU A 785 -15.31 28.10 -31.36
N GLY A 786 -15.95 27.44 -32.32
CA GLY A 786 -17.31 27.76 -32.76
C GLY A 786 -18.30 27.77 -31.59
N HIS A 787 -18.26 26.71 -30.76
CA HIS A 787 -19.04 26.63 -29.52
C HIS A 787 -18.73 27.77 -28.55
N ARG A 788 -17.45 28.10 -28.34
CA ARG A 788 -17.05 29.19 -27.44
C ARG A 788 -17.49 30.57 -27.93
N TYR A 789 -17.45 30.84 -29.22
CA TYR A 789 -17.99 32.08 -29.77
C TYR A 789 -19.49 32.19 -29.53
N ASP A 790 -20.25 31.11 -29.76
CA ASP A 790 -21.69 31.09 -29.52
C ASP A 790 -22.04 31.30 -28.05
N VAL A 791 -21.38 30.58 -27.14
CA VAL A 791 -21.54 30.74 -25.69
C VAL A 791 -21.28 32.18 -25.25
N VAL A 792 -20.19 32.79 -25.69
CA VAL A 792 -19.85 34.18 -25.31
C VAL A 792 -20.81 35.19 -25.93
N ARG A 793 -21.29 34.94 -27.16
CA ARG A 793 -22.30 35.77 -27.82
C ARG A 793 -23.63 35.73 -27.06
N ARG A 794 -24.18 34.54 -26.82
CA ARG A 794 -25.43 34.34 -26.07
C ARG A 794 -25.36 34.93 -24.66
N ARG A 795 -24.24 34.71 -23.95
CA ARG A 795 -24.00 35.31 -22.63
C ARG A 795 -24.00 36.83 -22.68
N SER A 796 -23.33 37.42 -23.66
CA SER A 796 -23.23 38.87 -23.80
C SER A 796 -24.58 39.48 -24.16
N GLU A 797 -25.36 38.80 -25.00
CA GLU A 797 -26.73 39.18 -25.33
C GLU A 797 -27.65 39.09 -24.11
N PHE A 798 -27.63 37.99 -23.36
CA PHE A 798 -28.41 37.83 -22.13
C PHE A 798 -28.10 38.94 -21.11
N ARG A 799 -26.81 39.20 -20.86
CA ARG A 799 -26.38 40.27 -19.94
C ARG A 799 -26.77 41.65 -20.45
N ARG A 800 -26.68 41.90 -21.76
CA ARG A 800 -27.07 43.18 -22.37
C ARG A 800 -28.57 43.42 -22.20
N THR A 801 -29.40 42.42 -22.53
CA THR A 801 -30.86 42.50 -22.37
C THR A 801 -31.22 42.74 -20.91
N LYS A 802 -30.62 41.99 -19.97
CA LYS A 802 -30.85 42.20 -18.53
C LYS A 802 -30.44 43.60 -18.05
N ALA A 803 -29.33 44.13 -18.56
CA ALA A 803 -28.88 45.49 -18.27
C ALA A 803 -29.81 46.55 -18.88
N GLN A 804 -30.31 46.33 -20.10
CA GLN A 804 -31.28 47.20 -20.78
C GLN A 804 -32.63 47.22 -20.03
N ASP A 805 -33.14 46.06 -19.62
CA ASP A 805 -34.36 45.95 -18.83
C ASP A 805 -34.22 46.69 -17.49
N ARG A 806 -33.05 46.59 -16.86
CA ARG A 806 -32.76 47.30 -15.60
C ARG A 806 -32.64 48.81 -15.82
N LEU A 807 -31.92 49.25 -16.86
CA LEU A 807 -31.77 50.65 -17.22
C LEU A 807 -33.14 51.28 -17.50
N HIS A 808 -34.00 50.57 -18.23
CA HIS A 808 -35.38 50.97 -18.50
C HIS A 808 -36.15 51.27 -17.21
N ILE A 809 -36.04 50.42 -16.19
CA ILE A 809 -36.68 50.65 -14.88
C ILE A 809 -36.05 51.86 -14.16
N VAL A 810 -34.72 51.97 -14.15
CA VAL A 810 -33.99 53.07 -13.48
C VAL A 810 -34.36 54.42 -14.09
N ASP A 811 -34.49 54.50 -15.42
CA ASP A 811 -34.92 55.72 -16.11
C ASP A 811 -36.34 56.15 -15.68
N GLY A 812 -37.28 55.20 -15.60
CA GLY A 812 -38.63 55.48 -15.12
C GLY A 812 -38.64 55.97 -13.66
N LEU A 813 -37.83 55.36 -12.79
CA LEU A 813 -37.71 55.79 -11.39
C LEU A 813 -37.08 57.20 -11.27
N LEU A 814 -36.09 57.53 -12.09
CA LEU A 814 -35.46 58.86 -12.09
C LEU A 814 -36.43 59.94 -12.59
N ILE A 815 -37.22 59.65 -13.63
CA ILE A 815 -38.31 60.54 -14.10
C ILE A 815 -39.31 60.77 -12.97
N ALA A 816 -39.77 59.70 -12.31
CA ALA A 816 -40.73 59.81 -11.21
C ALA A 816 -40.18 60.57 -9.98
N ILE A 817 -38.89 60.43 -9.67
CA ILE A 817 -38.25 61.15 -8.55
C ILE A 817 -38.05 62.64 -8.87
N LEU A 818 -37.84 63.01 -10.14
CA LEU A 818 -37.70 64.41 -10.55
C LEU A 818 -38.98 65.21 -10.27
N ASP A 819 -40.15 64.63 -10.57
CA ASP A 819 -41.47 65.28 -10.42
C ASP A 819 -42.37 64.54 -9.42
N ILE A 820 -41.80 64.14 -8.26
CA ILE A 820 -42.46 63.25 -7.31
C ILE A 820 -43.78 63.79 -6.73
N ASP A 821 -43.90 65.10 -6.55
CA ASP A 821 -45.11 65.71 -5.98
C ASP A 821 -46.32 65.53 -6.91
N GLU A 822 -46.10 65.63 -8.23
CA GLU A 822 -47.14 65.43 -9.24
C GLU A 822 -47.48 63.95 -9.41
N VAL A 823 -46.46 63.06 -9.37
CA VAL A 823 -46.68 61.60 -9.34
C VAL A 823 -47.54 61.19 -8.14
N ILE A 824 -47.24 61.69 -6.93
CA ILE A 824 -48.04 61.44 -5.73
C ILE A 824 -49.46 61.99 -5.89
N GLN A 825 -49.62 63.17 -6.49
CA GLN A 825 -50.93 63.76 -6.71
C GLN A 825 -51.78 62.90 -7.66
N ILE A 826 -51.20 62.42 -8.78
CA ILE A 826 -51.87 61.52 -9.72
C ILE A 826 -52.34 60.26 -8.98
N ILE A 827 -51.43 59.60 -8.25
CA ILE A 827 -51.73 58.38 -7.47
C ILE A 827 -52.84 58.63 -6.44
N ARG A 828 -52.83 59.76 -5.74
CA ARG A 828 -53.85 60.10 -4.72
C ARG A 828 -55.20 60.51 -5.30
N SER A 829 -55.23 60.94 -6.56
CA SER A 829 -56.43 61.41 -7.26
C SER A 829 -57.15 60.34 -8.07
N SER A 830 -56.54 59.16 -8.23
CA SER A 830 -57.10 58.00 -8.90
C SER A 830 -57.87 57.11 -7.93
N ASP A 831 -58.96 56.51 -8.41
CA ASP A 831 -59.85 55.65 -7.60
C ASP A 831 -59.22 54.28 -7.34
N ASP A 832 -58.39 53.78 -8.26
CA ASP A 832 -57.67 52.51 -8.13
C ASP A 832 -56.28 52.51 -8.80
N ALA A 833 -55.54 51.41 -8.58
CA ALA A 833 -54.19 51.24 -9.11
C ALA A 833 -54.13 51.08 -10.63
N ALA A 834 -55.21 50.63 -11.28
CA ALA A 834 -55.28 50.50 -12.74
C ALA A 834 -55.44 51.88 -13.39
N GLU A 835 -56.28 52.74 -12.79
CA GLU A 835 -56.43 54.13 -13.21
C GLU A 835 -55.15 54.93 -12.97
N ALA A 836 -54.53 54.81 -11.79
CA ALA A 836 -53.25 55.47 -11.49
C ALA A 836 -52.16 55.04 -12.48
N ARG A 837 -52.09 53.74 -12.82
CA ARG A 837 -51.16 53.20 -13.81
C ARG A 837 -51.41 53.80 -15.19
N GLY A 838 -52.65 53.77 -15.68
CA GLY A 838 -53.00 54.31 -16.99
C GLY A 838 -52.64 55.80 -17.12
N ARG A 839 -52.91 56.59 -16.07
CA ARG A 839 -52.60 58.02 -16.05
C ARG A 839 -51.10 58.31 -15.98
N LEU A 840 -50.35 57.56 -15.19
CA LEU A 840 -48.89 57.71 -15.12
C LEU A 840 -48.22 57.34 -16.45
N MET A 841 -48.69 56.29 -17.12
CA MET A 841 -48.22 55.91 -18.46
C MET A 841 -48.49 57.02 -19.47
N GLU A 842 -49.70 57.60 -19.48
CA GLU A 842 -50.08 58.63 -20.46
C GLU A 842 -49.36 59.96 -20.24
N ILE A 843 -49.18 60.39 -18.99
CA ILE A 843 -48.60 61.71 -18.67
C ILE A 843 -47.08 61.72 -18.84
N TYR A 844 -46.39 60.67 -18.40
CA TYR A 844 -44.93 60.61 -18.37
C TYR A 844 -44.33 59.75 -19.49
N ASP A 845 -45.16 59.27 -20.43
CA ASP A 845 -44.77 58.35 -21.52
C ASP A 845 -44.01 57.10 -20.99
N LEU A 846 -44.49 56.58 -19.86
CA LEU A 846 -43.87 55.45 -19.17
C LEU A 846 -44.47 54.13 -19.66
N THR A 847 -43.66 53.08 -19.68
CA THR A 847 -44.18 51.74 -19.96
C THR A 847 -44.92 51.16 -18.76
N GLU A 848 -45.71 50.11 -19.00
CA GLU A 848 -46.42 49.42 -17.93
C GLU A 848 -45.46 48.89 -16.84
N VAL A 849 -44.31 48.34 -17.26
CA VAL A 849 -43.29 47.80 -16.34
C VAL A 849 -42.68 48.88 -15.45
N GLN A 850 -42.33 50.04 -16.03
CA GLN A 850 -41.82 51.19 -15.26
C GLN A 850 -42.87 51.69 -14.26
N THR A 851 -44.11 51.83 -14.73
CA THR A 851 -45.20 52.36 -13.91
C THR A 851 -45.52 51.45 -12.73
N ASN A 852 -45.54 50.13 -12.93
CA ASN A 852 -45.69 49.16 -11.85
C ASN A 852 -44.57 49.30 -10.81
N TYR A 853 -43.32 49.42 -11.26
CA TYR A 853 -42.18 49.63 -10.36
C TYR A 853 -42.25 50.94 -9.57
N ILE A 854 -42.80 52.01 -10.18
CA ILE A 854 -43.01 53.31 -9.51
C ILE A 854 -44.10 53.18 -8.44
N LEU A 855 -45.21 52.50 -8.75
CA LEU A 855 -46.30 52.26 -7.79
C LEU A 855 -45.84 51.41 -6.60
N ASP A 856 -44.95 50.44 -6.83
CA ASP A 856 -44.36 49.59 -5.80
C ASP A 856 -43.17 50.24 -5.06
N MET A 857 -42.79 51.48 -5.44
CA MET A 857 -41.61 52.15 -4.89
C MET A 857 -41.83 52.54 -3.41
N PRO A 858 -40.96 52.09 -2.48
CA PRO A 858 -41.07 52.48 -1.07
C PRO A 858 -40.57 53.92 -0.86
N LEU A 859 -41.24 54.67 0.02
CA LEU A 859 -40.94 56.09 0.30
C LEU A 859 -39.46 56.39 0.64
N ARG A 860 -38.73 55.42 1.22
CA ARG A 860 -37.29 55.56 1.51
C ARG A 860 -36.42 55.78 0.26
N ARG A 861 -36.90 55.42 -0.93
CA ARG A 861 -36.19 55.60 -2.21
C ARG A 861 -36.23 57.06 -2.72
N LEU A 862 -37.01 57.93 -2.07
CA LEU A 862 -37.10 59.36 -2.41
C LEU A 862 -35.98 60.21 -1.80
N THR A 863 -35.06 59.62 -1.04
CA THR A 863 -33.95 60.37 -0.45
C THR A 863 -32.98 60.86 -1.53
N LYS A 864 -32.31 62.00 -1.28
CA LYS A 864 -31.24 62.50 -2.16
C LYS A 864 -30.15 61.45 -2.42
N TYR A 865 -29.87 60.64 -1.40
CA TYR A 865 -28.89 59.56 -1.49
C TYR A 865 -29.34 58.46 -2.46
N SER A 866 -30.58 57.99 -2.36
CA SER A 866 -31.14 57.00 -3.31
C SER A 866 -31.20 57.50 -4.76
N LYS A 867 -31.46 58.80 -4.96
CA LYS A 867 -31.36 59.40 -6.31
C LYS A 867 -29.95 59.31 -6.87
N LEU A 868 -28.94 59.68 -6.08
CA LEU A 868 -27.53 59.60 -6.50
C LEU A 868 -27.11 58.14 -6.78
N GLU A 869 -27.58 57.18 -5.99
CA GLU A 869 -27.36 55.75 -6.25
C GLU A 869 -27.96 55.33 -7.60
N LEU A 870 -29.19 55.75 -7.92
CA LEU A 870 -29.83 55.45 -9.21
C LEU A 870 -29.13 56.13 -10.39
N GLU A 871 -28.66 57.37 -10.24
CA GLU A 871 -27.86 58.07 -11.26
C GLU A 871 -26.51 57.36 -11.50
N THR A 872 -25.89 56.86 -10.42
CA THR A 872 -24.64 56.07 -10.52
C THR A 872 -24.91 54.73 -11.20
N GLU A 873 -25.96 54.02 -10.78
CA GLU A 873 -26.40 52.74 -11.36
C GLU A 873 -26.71 52.90 -12.85
N LYS A 874 -27.40 53.98 -13.25
CA LYS A 874 -27.64 54.32 -14.66
C LYS A 874 -26.34 54.43 -15.45
N GLY A 875 -25.39 55.23 -14.97
CA GLY A 875 -24.11 55.42 -15.66
C GLY A 875 -23.27 54.14 -15.76
N GLU A 876 -23.37 53.24 -14.77
CA GLU A 876 -22.74 51.91 -14.84
C GLU A 876 -23.43 50.99 -15.85
N LEU A 877 -24.76 50.97 -15.87
CA LEU A 877 -25.55 50.19 -16.82
C LEU A 877 -25.33 50.65 -18.27
N GLU A 878 -25.32 51.95 -18.52
CA GLU A 878 -25.05 52.51 -19.86
C GLU A 878 -23.66 52.07 -20.37
N ARG A 879 -22.62 52.16 -19.53
CA ARG A 879 -21.26 51.69 -19.89
C ARG A 879 -21.22 50.19 -20.14
N GLU A 880 -21.93 49.40 -19.33
CA GLU A 880 -21.98 47.95 -19.51
C GLU A 880 -22.71 47.56 -20.80
N ILE A 881 -23.83 48.23 -21.12
CA ILE A 881 -24.56 48.04 -22.37
C ILE A 881 -23.69 48.43 -23.57
N GLU A 882 -22.99 49.55 -23.52
CA GLU A 882 -22.06 49.98 -24.58
C GLU A 882 -20.96 48.92 -24.79
N ARG A 883 -20.33 48.46 -23.70
CA ARG A 883 -19.29 47.42 -23.74
C ARG A 883 -19.81 46.10 -24.33
N LEU A 884 -20.98 45.63 -23.90
CA LEU A 884 -21.57 44.39 -24.37
C LEU A 884 -22.03 44.49 -25.83
N THR A 885 -22.57 45.65 -26.23
CA THR A 885 -22.98 45.92 -27.61
C THR A 885 -21.76 45.91 -28.54
N ALA A 886 -20.65 46.55 -28.13
CA ALA A 886 -19.40 46.50 -28.88
C ALA A 886 -18.91 45.06 -29.09
N ILE A 887 -19.02 44.19 -28.07
CA ILE A 887 -18.64 42.77 -28.18
C ILE A 887 -19.53 42.02 -29.19
N LEU A 888 -20.82 42.34 -29.23
CA LEU A 888 -21.79 41.68 -30.11
C LEU A 888 -21.71 42.16 -31.58
N GLU A 889 -21.32 43.42 -31.79
CA GLU A 889 -21.24 44.04 -33.12
C GLU A 889 -19.85 43.88 -33.78
N ASP A 890 -18.78 43.78 -33.00
CA ASP A 890 -17.41 43.56 -33.51
C ASP A 890 -16.94 42.12 -33.28
N GLU A 891 -16.92 41.34 -34.36
CA GLU A 891 -16.44 39.96 -34.38
C GLU A 891 -14.96 39.83 -33.93
N ASN A 892 -14.11 40.84 -34.17
CA ASN A 892 -12.74 40.81 -33.67
C ASN A 892 -12.68 41.00 -32.15
N LEU A 893 -13.56 41.84 -31.60
CA LEU A 893 -13.65 42.05 -30.16
C LEU A 893 -14.23 40.82 -29.45
N LEU A 894 -15.22 40.14 -30.03
CA LEU A 894 -15.71 38.84 -29.57
C LEU A 894 -14.57 37.81 -29.51
N ARG A 895 -13.83 37.67 -30.60
CA ARG A 895 -12.67 36.75 -30.69
C ARG A 895 -11.58 37.08 -29.69
N LYS A 896 -11.29 38.37 -29.50
CA LYS A 896 -10.34 38.85 -28.49
C LYS A 896 -10.81 38.48 -27.08
N THR A 897 -12.08 38.71 -26.77
CA THR A 897 -12.69 38.36 -25.47
C THR A 897 -12.56 36.87 -25.19
N VAL A 898 -12.89 36.01 -26.17
CA VAL A 898 -12.72 34.55 -26.04
C VAL A 898 -11.25 34.18 -25.81
N SER A 899 -10.31 34.80 -26.53
CA SER A 899 -8.87 34.56 -26.35
C SER A 899 -8.36 34.94 -24.96
N GLU A 900 -8.89 36.03 -24.38
CA GLU A 900 -8.55 36.50 -23.03
C GLU A 900 -9.14 35.57 -21.95
N GLU A 901 -10.38 35.12 -22.10
CA GLU A 901 -10.99 34.14 -21.19
C GLU A 901 -10.23 32.81 -21.19
N LEU A 902 -9.89 32.30 -22.38
CA LEU A 902 -9.09 31.09 -22.50
C LEU A 902 -7.72 31.26 -21.80
N ALA A 903 -7.08 32.43 -21.93
CA ALA A 903 -5.82 32.71 -21.26
C ALA A 903 -5.95 32.66 -19.73
N GLU A 904 -7.03 33.21 -19.16
CA GLU A 904 -7.27 33.17 -17.71
C GLU A 904 -7.57 31.74 -17.22
N VAL A 905 -8.28 30.94 -18.01
CA VAL A 905 -8.54 29.52 -17.73
C VAL A 905 -7.23 28.72 -17.72
N ALA A 906 -6.34 28.92 -18.71
CA ALA A 906 -5.02 28.29 -18.73
C ALA A 906 -4.17 28.70 -17.52
N LYS A 907 -4.26 29.95 -17.08
CA LYS A 907 -3.54 30.45 -15.91
C LYS A 907 -4.07 29.87 -14.60
N THR A 908 -5.38 29.67 -14.50
CA THR A 908 -6.05 29.19 -13.28
C THR A 908 -5.92 27.68 -13.11
N TYR A 909 -6.09 26.91 -14.18
CA TYR A 909 -6.18 25.44 -14.12
C TYR A 909 -5.03 24.72 -14.84
N GLY A 910 -4.14 25.46 -15.51
CA GLY A 910 -3.00 24.91 -16.23
C GLY A 910 -2.00 24.22 -15.31
N THR A 911 -1.37 23.16 -15.83
CA THR A 911 -0.31 22.44 -15.14
C THR A 911 0.85 22.17 -16.11
N PRO A 912 2.09 22.05 -15.62
CA PRO A 912 3.25 21.71 -16.46
C PRO A 912 3.05 20.38 -17.18
N ARG A 913 3.66 20.21 -18.35
CA ARG A 913 3.69 18.94 -19.09
C ARG A 913 4.30 17.83 -18.24
N ARG A 914 3.70 16.63 -18.27
CA ARG A 914 4.20 15.45 -17.56
C ARG A 914 4.96 14.51 -18.49
N THR A 915 4.44 14.27 -19.70
CA THR A 915 5.02 13.31 -20.64
C THR A 915 6.18 13.90 -21.44
N VAL A 916 7.30 13.18 -21.50
CA VAL A 916 8.46 13.55 -22.31
C VAL A 916 8.29 13.03 -23.74
N LEU A 917 8.46 13.90 -24.73
CA LEU A 917 8.41 13.55 -26.15
C LEU A 917 9.82 13.34 -26.71
N LEU A 918 10.03 12.22 -27.42
CA LEU A 918 11.30 11.90 -28.07
C LEU A 918 11.06 11.61 -29.56
N GLU A 919 11.71 12.37 -30.45
CA GLU A 919 11.65 12.18 -31.91
C GLU A 919 12.10 10.78 -32.34
N SER A 920 13.12 10.25 -31.66
CA SER A 920 13.59 8.87 -31.80
C SER A 920 14.03 8.34 -30.43
N SER A 921 14.23 7.03 -30.31
CA SER A 921 14.66 6.40 -29.05
C SER A 921 16.04 6.86 -28.55
N GLY A 922 16.76 7.74 -29.28
CA GLY A 922 18.06 8.27 -28.89
C GLY A 922 19.18 7.22 -28.89
N ALA A 923 18.87 5.97 -29.21
CA ALA A 923 19.86 4.97 -29.51
C ALA A 923 20.47 5.33 -30.87
N THR A 924 21.62 6.02 -30.86
CA THR A 924 22.68 5.70 -31.83
C THR A 924 22.74 4.19 -31.98
N LYS A 925 23.13 3.65 -33.14
CA LYS A 925 23.47 2.23 -33.28
C LYS A 925 24.69 1.90 -32.40
N THR A 926 24.54 1.95 -31.09
CA THR A 926 25.51 1.55 -30.10
C THR A 926 25.58 0.05 -30.25
N ALA A 927 26.80 -0.46 -30.48
CA ALA A 927 27.05 -1.89 -30.59
C ALA A 927 26.28 -2.62 -29.47
N ALA A 928 25.57 -3.69 -29.84
CA ALA A 928 24.72 -4.44 -28.92
C ALA A 928 25.50 -4.71 -27.63
N VAL A 929 25.10 -4.06 -26.53
CA VAL A 929 25.69 -4.30 -25.22
C VAL A 929 25.36 -5.76 -24.87
N PRO A 930 26.36 -6.63 -24.66
CA PRO A 930 26.11 -8.02 -24.35
C PRO A 930 25.30 -8.13 -23.06
N LEU A 931 24.34 -9.06 -23.05
CA LEU A 931 23.44 -9.27 -21.91
C LEU A 931 24.19 -9.75 -20.66
N GLU A 932 25.26 -10.51 -20.85
CA GLU A 932 26.11 -11.06 -19.79
C GLU A 932 27.47 -10.36 -19.74
N VAL A 933 28.04 -10.31 -18.53
CA VAL A 933 29.42 -9.87 -18.28
C VAL A 933 30.40 -10.92 -18.84
N SER A 934 31.43 -10.46 -19.55
CA SER A 934 32.51 -11.30 -20.08
C SER A 934 33.36 -11.92 -18.97
N ASP A 935 33.86 -13.13 -19.21
CA ASP A 935 34.69 -13.86 -18.25
C ASP A 935 36.17 -13.49 -18.37
N ASP A 936 36.49 -12.22 -18.12
CA ASP A 936 37.86 -11.71 -18.29
C ASP A 936 38.74 -12.04 -17.08
N PRO A 937 40.05 -12.28 -17.25
CA PRO A 937 40.99 -12.49 -16.15
C PRO A 937 41.02 -11.29 -15.17
N CYS A 938 41.04 -11.56 -13.86
CA CYS A 938 41.12 -10.53 -12.83
C CYS A 938 41.92 -10.96 -11.60
N TRP A 939 42.30 -9.99 -10.77
CA TRP A 939 42.78 -10.22 -9.42
C TRP A 939 41.64 -10.13 -8.41
N VAL A 940 41.62 -11.03 -7.44
CA VAL A 940 40.80 -10.92 -6.22
C VAL A 940 41.71 -10.49 -5.08
N LEU A 941 41.34 -9.41 -4.39
CA LEU A 941 42.16 -8.74 -3.39
C LEU A 941 41.46 -8.73 -2.02
N MET A 942 42.23 -8.95 -0.95
CA MET A 942 41.78 -8.79 0.44
C MET A 942 42.65 -7.79 1.18
N SER A 943 42.05 -6.77 1.78
CA SER A 943 42.75 -5.80 2.63
C SER A 943 42.89 -6.29 4.07
N SER A 944 43.80 -5.67 4.82
CA SER A 944 44.02 -5.95 6.24
C SER A 944 42.81 -5.68 7.14
N THR A 945 41.83 -4.90 6.66
CA THR A 945 40.56 -4.65 7.37
C THR A 945 39.45 -5.61 6.94
N GLY A 946 39.76 -6.61 6.10
CA GLY A 946 38.78 -7.59 5.62
C GLY A 946 37.82 -7.05 4.57
N LEU A 947 38.26 -6.13 3.69
CA LEU A 947 37.50 -5.76 2.49
C LEU A 947 37.94 -6.61 1.31
N LEU A 948 37.00 -7.05 0.49
CA LEU A 948 37.21 -7.80 -0.75
C LEU A 948 36.79 -6.99 -1.97
N ALA A 949 37.57 -7.07 -3.04
CA ALA A 949 37.22 -6.54 -4.35
C ALA A 949 37.92 -7.34 -5.45
N ARG A 950 37.49 -7.15 -6.69
CA ARG A 950 38.20 -7.64 -7.88
C ARG A 950 38.64 -6.51 -8.79
N THR A 951 39.68 -6.72 -9.58
CA THR A 951 40.07 -5.79 -10.65
C THR A 951 39.33 -6.08 -11.95
N ASN A 952 39.43 -5.18 -12.94
CA ASN A 952 38.90 -5.37 -14.29
C ASN A 952 39.92 -5.99 -15.27
N GLY A 953 41.02 -6.53 -14.75
CA GLY A 953 42.12 -7.08 -15.54
C GLY A 953 43.23 -7.65 -14.66
N VAL A 954 44.22 -8.28 -15.27
CA VAL A 954 45.43 -8.81 -14.58
C VAL A 954 46.66 -7.92 -14.76
N GLU A 955 46.44 -6.66 -15.14
CA GLU A 955 47.49 -5.68 -15.35
C GLU A 955 48.33 -5.46 -14.08
N PRO A 956 49.61 -5.11 -14.21
CA PRO A 956 50.44 -4.83 -13.05
C PRO A 956 49.87 -3.69 -12.18
N PHE A 957 49.74 -3.91 -10.87
CA PHE A 957 49.49 -2.87 -9.88
C PHE A 957 50.54 -1.77 -9.97
N GLY A 958 50.08 -0.52 -9.90
CA GLY A 958 50.97 0.64 -9.80
C GLY A 958 51.70 0.68 -8.46
N THR A 959 52.90 1.28 -8.44
CA THR A 959 53.72 1.42 -7.23
C THR A 959 53.49 2.72 -6.47
N GLY A 960 52.79 3.70 -7.07
CA GLY A 960 52.83 5.14 -6.76
C GLY A 960 53.08 5.58 -5.30
N ASP A 961 53.77 6.73 -5.14
CA ASP A 961 54.37 7.20 -3.88
C ASP A 961 53.37 7.55 -2.74
N THR A 962 52.06 7.59 -3.03
CA THR A 962 51.03 8.02 -2.06
C THR A 962 50.24 6.84 -1.50
N ARG A 963 50.25 6.69 -0.17
CA ARG A 963 49.44 5.72 0.58
C ARG A 963 47.98 6.18 0.71
N ALA A 964 47.05 5.24 0.75
CA ALA A 964 45.60 5.49 0.87
C ALA A 964 44.96 4.59 1.94
N LYS A 965 43.75 4.93 2.40
CA LYS A 965 43.03 4.07 3.35
C LYS A 965 42.71 2.71 2.70
N HIS A 966 42.89 1.63 3.45
CA HIS A 966 42.70 0.23 3.01
C HIS A 966 43.65 -0.23 1.88
N ASP A 967 44.89 0.29 1.85
CA ASP A 967 45.92 -0.05 0.86
C ASP A 967 46.92 -1.14 1.31
N ALA A 968 46.77 -1.65 2.54
CA ALA A 968 47.49 -2.81 3.04
C ALA A 968 46.77 -4.08 2.56
N ILE A 969 47.17 -4.61 1.40
CA ILE A 969 46.61 -5.83 0.82
C ILE A 969 47.31 -7.04 1.44
N VAL A 970 46.57 -7.84 2.21
CA VAL A 970 47.12 -9.00 2.94
C VAL A 970 47.11 -10.28 2.13
N SER A 971 46.28 -10.35 1.08
CA SER A 971 46.24 -11.49 0.18
C SER A 971 45.70 -11.08 -1.19
N ALA A 972 46.25 -11.69 -2.24
CA ALA A 972 45.79 -11.53 -3.62
C ALA A 972 45.87 -12.87 -4.36
N VAL A 973 44.90 -13.15 -5.23
CA VAL A 973 44.89 -14.35 -6.06
C VAL A 973 44.36 -14.04 -7.46
N LYS A 974 44.90 -14.72 -8.49
CA LYS A 974 44.41 -14.65 -9.87
C LYS A 974 43.12 -15.48 -10.01
N SER A 975 42.14 -14.95 -10.73
CA SER A 975 40.89 -15.63 -11.08
C SER A 975 40.36 -15.06 -12.41
N THR A 976 39.12 -15.36 -12.76
CA THR A 976 38.38 -14.70 -13.85
C THR A 976 37.11 -14.05 -13.29
N ALA A 977 36.48 -13.14 -14.04
CA ALA A 977 35.29 -12.43 -13.59
C ALA A 977 34.13 -13.37 -13.20
N ARG A 978 34.04 -14.57 -13.79
CA ARG A 978 33.09 -15.65 -13.45
C ARG A 978 33.76 -16.85 -12.77
N GLY A 979 35.03 -16.71 -12.37
CA GLY A 979 35.82 -17.75 -11.73
C GLY A 979 35.57 -17.86 -10.23
N GLN A 980 36.12 -18.91 -9.63
CA GLN A 980 36.04 -19.20 -8.20
C GLN A 980 37.40 -18.97 -7.51
N TYR A 981 37.35 -18.64 -6.22
CA TYR A 981 38.51 -18.55 -5.34
C TYR A 981 38.18 -19.10 -3.95
N GLY A 982 39.22 -19.42 -3.18
CA GLY A 982 39.08 -19.93 -1.82
C GLY A 982 39.46 -18.89 -0.77
N LEU A 983 38.74 -18.89 0.36
CA LEU A 983 39.04 -18.11 1.56
C LEU A 983 39.44 -19.05 2.69
N ILE A 984 40.59 -18.81 3.32
CA ILE A 984 41.12 -19.62 4.41
C ILE A 984 40.91 -18.91 5.75
N THR A 985 40.45 -19.65 6.76
CA THR A 985 40.11 -19.10 8.07
C THR A 985 40.99 -19.63 9.20
N SER A 986 40.98 -18.94 10.35
CA SER A 986 41.69 -19.36 11.57
C SER A 986 41.19 -20.68 12.16
N ALA A 987 39.94 -21.07 11.86
CA ALA A 987 39.38 -22.37 12.22
C ALA A 987 39.90 -23.53 11.33
N GLY A 988 40.83 -23.27 10.40
CA GLY A 988 41.38 -24.29 9.51
C GLY A 988 40.40 -24.72 8.41
N ARG A 989 39.51 -23.81 7.99
CA ARG A 989 38.55 -24.04 6.90
C ARG A 989 38.99 -23.33 5.63
N LEU A 990 38.70 -23.95 4.49
CA LEU A 990 38.71 -23.36 3.16
C LEU A 990 37.26 -23.19 2.70
N ILE A 991 36.88 -21.99 2.29
CA ILE A 991 35.51 -21.64 1.88
C ILE A 991 35.54 -21.14 0.43
N ARG A 992 34.73 -21.74 -0.43
CA ARG A 992 34.65 -21.38 -1.86
C ARG A 992 33.76 -20.16 -2.04
N LEU A 993 34.24 -19.19 -2.82
CA LEU A 993 33.55 -17.95 -3.16
C LEU A 993 33.64 -17.67 -4.67
N GLU A 994 32.69 -16.88 -5.18
CA GLU A 994 32.59 -16.50 -6.59
C GLU A 994 33.16 -15.10 -6.81
N SER A 995 34.03 -14.93 -7.81
CA SER A 995 34.62 -13.63 -8.15
C SER A 995 33.57 -12.63 -8.64
N LEU A 996 32.51 -13.12 -9.29
CA LEU A 996 31.46 -12.30 -9.89
C LEU A 996 30.69 -11.46 -8.86
N ASP A 997 30.63 -11.92 -7.61
CA ASP A 997 29.93 -11.24 -6.52
C ASP A 997 30.73 -10.06 -5.94
N LEU A 998 32.01 -9.94 -6.29
CA LEU A 998 32.88 -8.90 -5.75
C LEU A 998 32.71 -7.56 -6.49
N PRO A 999 32.76 -6.43 -5.74
CA PRO A 999 32.87 -5.11 -6.35
C PRO A 999 34.09 -5.03 -7.26
N ALA A 1000 33.89 -4.52 -8.48
CA ALA A 1000 34.97 -4.26 -9.42
C ALA A 1000 35.61 -2.90 -9.11
N VAL A 1001 36.91 -2.89 -8.83
CA VAL A 1001 37.71 -1.68 -8.65
C VAL A 1001 38.59 -1.42 -9.89
N PRO A 1002 38.73 -0.14 -10.31
CA PRO A 1002 39.54 0.19 -11.47
C PRO A 1002 41.03 0.00 -11.17
N THR A 1003 41.79 -0.45 -12.17
CA THR A 1003 43.25 -0.39 -12.14
C THR A 1003 43.69 1.07 -12.23
N THR A 1004 44.62 1.51 -11.37
CA THR A 1004 45.18 2.87 -11.41
C THR A 1004 46.70 2.83 -11.39
N ALA A 1005 47.36 3.96 -11.69
CA ALA A 1005 48.82 4.09 -11.61
C ALA A 1005 49.37 4.04 -10.16
N ASN A 1006 48.50 4.14 -9.15
CA ASN A 1006 48.85 3.98 -7.74
C ASN A 1006 48.60 2.54 -7.28
N ALA A 1007 49.13 2.20 -6.11
CA ALA A 1007 48.85 0.91 -5.49
C ALA A 1007 47.33 0.74 -5.22
N PRO A 1008 46.79 -0.49 -5.37
CA PRO A 1008 45.39 -0.77 -5.15
C PRO A 1008 44.99 -0.45 -3.71
N ASN A 1009 43.82 0.16 -3.55
CA ASN A 1009 43.16 0.35 -2.26
C ASN A 1009 41.73 -0.16 -2.36
N LEU A 1010 41.21 -0.69 -1.25
CA LEU A 1010 39.89 -1.34 -1.25
C LEU A 1010 38.81 -0.48 -0.60
N GLN A 1011 38.87 0.86 -0.72
CA GLN A 1011 37.82 1.74 -0.20
C GLN A 1011 36.43 1.45 -0.81
N GLY A 1012 36.39 1.03 -2.08
CA GLY A 1012 35.17 0.58 -2.76
C GLY A 1012 34.88 -0.92 -2.63
N GLY A 1013 35.66 -1.65 -1.82
CA GLY A 1013 35.46 -3.08 -1.57
C GLY A 1013 34.36 -3.36 -0.54
N ALA A 1014 33.92 -4.61 -0.46
CA ALA A 1014 32.88 -5.05 0.47
C ALA A 1014 33.45 -5.93 1.60
N PRO A 1015 32.96 -5.83 2.84
CA PRO A 1015 33.44 -6.66 3.96
C PRO A 1015 33.30 -8.16 3.71
N VAL A 1016 34.31 -8.94 4.12
CA VAL A 1016 34.34 -10.42 4.02
C VAL A 1016 33.08 -11.04 4.63
N ALA A 1017 32.62 -10.52 5.78
CA ALA A 1017 31.46 -11.03 6.50
C ALA A 1017 30.15 -10.97 5.69
N GLU A 1018 30.08 -10.17 4.63
CA GLU A 1018 28.93 -10.19 3.75
C GLU A 1018 28.93 -11.45 2.86
N PHE A 1019 30.11 -11.98 2.47
CA PHE A 1019 30.26 -13.12 1.56
C PHE A 1019 30.28 -14.47 2.28
N VAL A 1020 30.65 -14.47 3.56
CA VAL A 1020 30.83 -15.69 4.34
C VAL A 1020 30.37 -15.50 5.78
N SER A 1021 29.71 -16.52 6.32
CA SER A 1021 29.41 -16.59 7.75
C SER A 1021 30.59 -17.23 8.49
N LEU A 1022 31.23 -16.44 9.36
CA LEU A 1022 32.32 -16.87 10.24
C LEU A 1022 31.76 -17.15 11.64
N GLU A 1023 32.27 -18.18 12.31
CA GLU A 1023 31.93 -18.47 13.70
C GLU A 1023 32.49 -17.38 14.64
N PRO A 1024 31.93 -17.19 15.85
CA PRO A 1024 32.45 -16.21 16.81
C PRO A 1024 33.95 -16.42 17.09
N GLY A 1025 34.78 -15.44 16.74
CA GLY A 1025 36.24 -15.50 16.90
C GLY A 1025 37.01 -16.07 15.70
N GLU A 1026 36.33 -16.62 14.69
CA GLU A 1026 36.93 -17.07 13.44
C GLU A 1026 37.31 -15.87 12.56
N LYS A 1027 38.54 -15.88 12.02
CA LYS A 1027 39.09 -14.79 11.21
C LYS A 1027 39.43 -15.28 9.81
N ALA A 1028 39.21 -14.43 8.80
CA ALA A 1028 39.75 -14.63 7.46
C ALA A 1028 41.25 -14.33 7.43
N LEU A 1029 42.05 -15.25 6.89
CA LEU A 1029 43.51 -15.18 6.90
C LEU A 1029 44.10 -14.93 5.51
N ALA A 1030 43.67 -15.71 4.52
CA ALA A 1030 44.26 -15.66 3.17
C ALA A 1030 43.27 -16.09 2.09
N LEU A 1031 43.56 -15.65 0.86
CA LEU A 1031 42.92 -16.11 -0.36
C LEU A 1031 43.80 -17.19 -1.01
N THR A 1032 43.18 -18.15 -1.68
CA THR A 1032 43.85 -19.22 -2.43
C THR A 1032 43.14 -19.45 -3.76
N THR A 1033 43.88 -19.99 -4.74
CA THR A 1033 43.27 -20.42 -5.99
C THR A 1033 42.48 -21.72 -5.78
N MET A 1034 41.51 -21.97 -6.66
CA MET A 1034 40.80 -23.24 -6.76
C MET A 1034 41.36 -24.12 -7.88
N ASP A 1035 42.46 -23.68 -8.51
CA ASP A 1035 43.17 -24.42 -9.55
C ASP A 1035 43.84 -25.69 -8.97
N PRO A 1036 43.49 -26.90 -9.45
CA PRO A 1036 44.11 -28.14 -8.98
C PRO A 1036 45.61 -28.24 -9.32
N ASP A 1037 46.12 -27.45 -10.25
CA ASP A 1037 47.54 -27.43 -10.63
C ASP A 1037 48.38 -26.47 -9.75
N SER A 1038 47.77 -25.85 -8.72
CA SER A 1038 48.48 -25.04 -7.72
C SER A 1038 49.59 -25.84 -7.01
N ILE A 1039 50.60 -25.15 -6.47
CA ILE A 1039 51.65 -25.75 -5.61
C ILE A 1039 51.13 -26.00 -4.17
N GLY A 1040 49.97 -25.43 -3.84
CA GLY A 1040 49.23 -25.63 -2.60
C GLY A 1040 49.54 -24.57 -1.55
N VAL A 1041 48.80 -24.65 -0.45
CA VAL A 1041 48.86 -23.66 0.64
C VAL A 1041 49.75 -24.16 1.77
N ALA A 1042 50.56 -23.28 2.33
CA ALA A 1042 51.22 -23.49 3.62
C ALA A 1042 50.41 -22.86 4.77
N LEU A 1043 50.26 -23.59 5.88
CA LEU A 1043 49.54 -23.19 7.08
C LEU A 1043 50.46 -23.30 8.30
N GLY A 1044 50.32 -22.36 9.24
CA GLY A 1044 50.97 -22.41 10.55
C GLY A 1044 49.98 -22.15 11.68
N THR A 1045 50.06 -22.95 12.75
CA THR A 1045 49.15 -22.86 13.90
C THR A 1045 49.78 -22.15 15.10
N ALA A 1046 48.93 -21.67 16.03
CA ALA A 1046 49.34 -21.05 17.29
C ALA A 1046 50.21 -21.97 18.14
N GLY A 1047 49.94 -23.29 18.11
CA GLY A 1047 50.70 -24.35 18.76
C GLY A 1047 52.04 -24.70 18.09
N GLY A 1048 52.45 -23.98 17.05
CA GLY A 1048 53.74 -24.19 16.39
C GLY A 1048 53.76 -25.33 15.38
N VAL A 1049 52.60 -25.76 14.88
CA VAL A 1049 52.47 -26.77 13.82
C VAL A 1049 52.55 -26.09 12.45
N VAL A 1050 53.24 -26.73 11.51
CA VAL A 1050 53.32 -26.35 10.09
C VAL A 1050 52.71 -27.43 9.21
N LYS A 1051 51.99 -27.03 8.16
CA LYS A 1051 51.42 -27.96 7.18
C LYS A 1051 51.49 -27.37 5.79
N ARG A 1052 51.87 -28.17 4.80
CA ARG A 1052 51.61 -27.90 3.38
C ARG A 1052 50.41 -28.75 2.95
N VAL A 1053 49.37 -28.13 2.45
CA VAL A 1053 48.14 -28.79 2.04
C VAL A 1053 48.30 -29.22 0.58
N LEU A 1054 48.07 -30.49 0.30
CA LEU A 1054 48.05 -31.00 -1.07
C LEU A 1054 46.87 -30.36 -1.84
N PRO A 1055 47.11 -29.73 -3.00
CA PRO A 1055 46.04 -29.41 -3.95
C PRO A 1055 45.35 -30.71 -4.36
N ASP A 1056 44.04 -30.78 -4.16
CA ASP A 1056 43.24 -31.96 -4.47
C ASP A 1056 41.91 -31.51 -5.07
N HIS A 1057 41.26 -32.38 -5.85
CA HIS A 1057 39.97 -32.05 -6.44
C HIS A 1057 38.91 -31.93 -5.34
N LEU A 1058 38.48 -30.70 -5.09
CA LEU A 1058 37.49 -30.39 -4.08
C LEU A 1058 36.09 -30.82 -4.57
N SER A 1059 35.48 -31.78 -3.88
CA SER A 1059 34.07 -32.16 -4.07
C SER A 1059 33.17 -30.92 -4.07
N ASN A 1060 32.05 -30.90 -4.80
CA ASN A 1060 31.13 -29.74 -4.93
C ASN A 1060 30.38 -29.32 -3.63
N ARG A 1061 31.11 -29.04 -2.56
CA ARG A 1061 30.68 -28.43 -1.30
C ARG A 1061 31.16 -26.97 -1.30
N ASP A 1062 30.67 -26.17 -0.36
CA ASP A 1062 31.05 -24.75 -0.27
C ASP A 1062 32.16 -24.49 0.76
N ALA A 1063 32.45 -25.47 1.63
CA ALA A 1063 33.53 -25.38 2.60
C ALA A 1063 34.15 -26.74 2.93
N TRP A 1064 35.43 -26.72 3.31
CA TRP A 1064 36.20 -27.90 3.70
C TRP A 1064 37.14 -27.60 4.85
N GLU A 1065 37.35 -28.58 5.72
CA GLU A 1065 38.48 -28.58 6.66
C GLU A 1065 39.77 -28.85 5.90
N ILE A 1066 40.81 -28.05 6.12
CA ILE A 1066 42.13 -28.19 5.48
C ILE A 1066 43.25 -28.53 6.45
N VAL A 1067 42.99 -28.49 7.77
CA VAL A 1067 43.89 -28.96 8.82
C VAL A 1067 43.09 -29.39 10.05
N ARG A 1068 43.45 -30.53 10.65
CA ARG A 1068 42.88 -30.96 11.92
C ARG A 1068 43.56 -30.23 13.07
N LEU A 1069 42.83 -29.34 13.74
CA LEU A 1069 43.31 -28.58 14.91
C LEU A 1069 43.10 -29.38 16.21
N ASN A 1070 43.99 -29.17 17.18
CA ASN A 1070 43.80 -29.66 18.54
C ASN A 1070 42.97 -28.64 19.35
N ASP A 1071 42.35 -29.06 20.45
CA ASP A 1071 41.57 -28.17 21.31
C ASP A 1071 42.40 -26.97 21.78
N GLY A 1072 41.90 -25.76 21.49
CA GLY A 1072 42.57 -24.49 21.83
C GLY A 1072 43.67 -24.05 20.84
N ASP A 1073 43.91 -24.79 19.76
CA ASP A 1073 44.79 -24.38 18.66
C ASP A 1073 44.01 -23.68 17.55
N GLU A 1074 44.67 -22.77 16.83
CA GLU A 1074 44.09 -22.05 15.68
C GLU A 1074 45.15 -21.83 14.60
N VAL A 1075 44.74 -21.68 13.35
CA VAL A 1075 45.63 -21.24 12.27
C VAL A 1075 45.91 -19.76 12.47
N ILE A 1076 47.20 -19.39 12.54
CA ILE A 1076 47.66 -18.00 12.71
C ILE A 1076 48.05 -17.37 11.39
N GLY A 1077 48.48 -18.18 10.42
CA GLY A 1077 48.81 -17.70 9.07
C GLY A 1077 48.62 -18.78 8.02
N ALA A 1078 48.27 -18.33 6.82
CA ALA A 1078 48.11 -19.14 5.63
C ALA A 1078 48.70 -18.39 4.43
N VAL A 1079 49.43 -19.08 3.57
CA VAL A 1079 50.04 -18.47 2.37
C VAL A 1079 49.94 -19.44 1.19
N GLU A 1080 49.45 -18.93 0.06
CA GLU A 1080 49.50 -19.64 -1.23
C GLU A 1080 50.96 -19.70 -1.73
N LEU A 1081 51.47 -20.91 -1.96
CA LEU A 1081 52.84 -21.09 -2.46
C LEU A 1081 52.87 -20.90 -3.98
N THR A 1082 53.91 -20.24 -4.47
CA THR A 1082 54.06 -19.91 -5.88
C THR A 1082 55.17 -20.69 -6.56
N THR A 1083 56.26 -21.02 -5.84
CA THR A 1083 57.39 -21.81 -6.35
C THR A 1083 57.59 -23.13 -5.61
N GLY A 1084 57.20 -23.19 -4.34
CA GLY A 1084 57.44 -24.35 -3.46
C GLY A 1084 58.83 -24.35 -2.81
N ASP A 1085 59.68 -23.39 -3.17
CA ASP A 1085 61.04 -23.17 -2.65
C ASP A 1085 61.10 -22.00 -1.64
N GLU A 1086 59.95 -21.46 -1.23
CA GLU A 1086 59.89 -20.37 -0.26
C GLU A 1086 60.39 -20.78 1.13
N GLU A 1087 60.89 -19.82 1.90
CA GLU A 1087 61.25 -19.99 3.30
C GLU A 1087 59.99 -19.82 4.17
N LEU A 1088 59.59 -20.89 4.87
CA LEU A 1088 58.48 -20.85 5.82
C LEU A 1088 58.96 -20.25 7.13
N CYS A 1089 58.28 -19.19 7.59
CA CYS A 1089 58.74 -18.38 8.70
C CYS A 1089 57.73 -18.36 9.85
N PHE A 1090 58.22 -18.49 11.07
CA PHE A 1090 57.48 -18.38 12.32
C PHE A 1090 58.04 -17.25 13.18
N ILE A 1091 57.16 -16.47 13.80
CA ILE A 1091 57.51 -15.60 14.93
C ILE A 1091 56.67 -16.00 16.14
N THR A 1092 57.32 -16.12 17.30
CA THR A 1092 56.68 -16.49 18.57
C THR A 1092 56.50 -15.28 19.50
N SER A 1093 55.56 -15.37 20.44
CA SER A 1093 55.25 -14.31 21.40
C SER A 1093 56.41 -13.96 22.33
N ASP A 1094 57.34 -14.88 22.58
CA ASP A 1094 58.60 -14.66 23.32
C ASP A 1094 59.76 -14.17 22.44
N ALA A 1095 59.42 -13.55 21.31
CA ALA A 1095 60.32 -12.90 20.36
C ALA A 1095 61.39 -13.83 19.78
N GLN A 1096 61.01 -15.07 19.42
CA GLN A 1096 61.85 -15.95 18.61
C GLN A 1096 61.34 -15.99 17.16
N LEU A 1097 62.28 -15.92 16.21
CA LEU A 1097 62.02 -16.12 14.78
C LEU A 1097 62.71 -17.39 14.31
N LEU A 1098 61.97 -18.27 13.64
CA LEU A 1098 62.50 -19.46 12.99
C LEU A 1098 62.09 -19.44 11.52
N HIS A 1099 63.01 -19.75 10.60
CA HIS A 1099 62.67 -20.03 9.21
C HIS A 1099 63.45 -21.23 8.67
N PHE A 1100 62.83 -21.91 7.71
CA PHE A 1100 63.38 -23.06 6.99
C PHE A 1100 62.68 -23.25 5.62
N PRO A 1101 63.33 -23.92 4.65
CA PRO A 1101 62.75 -24.15 3.32
C PRO A 1101 61.43 -24.93 3.35
N ALA A 1102 60.44 -24.52 2.55
CA ALA A 1102 59.16 -25.21 2.40
C ALA A 1102 59.31 -26.68 1.96
N SER A 1103 60.36 -26.99 1.21
CA SER A 1103 60.70 -28.35 0.74
C SER A 1103 60.94 -29.37 1.87
N VAL A 1104 61.33 -28.92 3.08
CA VAL A 1104 61.48 -29.82 4.24
C VAL A 1104 60.16 -30.19 4.92
N VAL A 1105 59.04 -29.58 4.47
CA VAL A 1105 57.67 -29.90 4.87
C VAL A 1105 57.01 -30.63 3.71
N ARG A 1106 56.84 -31.95 3.84
CA ARG A 1106 56.09 -32.72 2.82
C ARG A 1106 54.62 -32.26 2.76
N PRO A 1107 54.02 -32.12 1.55
CA PRO A 1107 52.58 -31.93 1.41
C PRO A 1107 51.78 -33.07 2.06
N GLN A 1108 50.65 -32.73 2.69
CA GLN A 1108 49.76 -33.67 3.35
C GLN A 1108 48.31 -33.43 2.95
N GLY A 1109 47.51 -34.50 2.96
CA GLY A 1109 46.07 -34.40 2.72
C GLY A 1109 45.33 -33.56 3.77
N ARG A 1110 44.14 -33.10 3.42
CA ARG A 1110 43.33 -32.14 4.21
C ARG A 1110 43.07 -32.56 5.66
N THR A 1111 42.80 -33.83 5.92
CA THR A 1111 42.48 -34.35 7.27
C THR A 1111 43.71 -34.52 8.19
N ALA A 1112 44.92 -34.30 7.69
CA ALA A 1112 46.13 -34.41 8.51
C ALA A 1112 46.28 -33.20 9.47
N GLY A 1113 46.87 -33.44 10.64
CA GLY A 1113 47.11 -32.39 11.65
C GLY A 1113 48.36 -31.53 11.42
N GLY A 1114 49.25 -31.89 10.49
CA GLY A 1114 50.51 -31.16 10.24
C GLY A 1114 51.75 -31.80 10.89
N MET A 1115 52.87 -31.06 10.89
CA MET A 1115 54.15 -31.44 11.46
C MET A 1115 54.66 -30.35 12.40
N ALA A 1116 55.54 -30.67 13.36
CA ALA A 1116 56.13 -29.64 14.23
C ALA A 1116 56.90 -28.59 13.41
N GLY A 1117 56.49 -27.33 13.44
CA GLY A 1117 57.12 -26.22 12.71
C GLY A 1117 58.19 -25.53 13.55
N VAL A 1118 57.82 -25.04 14.72
CA VAL A 1118 58.70 -24.35 15.67
C VAL A 1118 58.54 -24.93 17.07
N ARG A 1119 59.64 -25.02 17.84
CA ARG A 1119 59.58 -25.38 19.25
C ARG A 1119 59.28 -24.16 20.10
N LEU A 1120 58.13 -24.18 20.77
CA LEU A 1120 57.69 -23.09 21.65
C LEU A 1120 58.34 -23.17 23.04
N GLY A 1121 58.62 -22.00 23.62
CA GLY A 1121 58.95 -21.86 25.04
C GLY A 1121 57.73 -22.14 25.92
N LYS A 1122 57.94 -22.20 27.24
CA LYS A 1122 56.83 -22.33 28.20
C LYS A 1122 55.91 -21.12 28.06
N ASP A 1123 54.61 -21.37 27.88
CA ASP A 1123 53.55 -20.37 27.71
C ASP A 1123 53.67 -19.49 26.44
N ALA A 1124 54.65 -19.76 25.56
CA ALA A 1124 54.80 -19.06 24.29
C ALA A 1124 53.88 -19.65 23.21
N LYS A 1125 53.40 -18.79 22.30
CA LYS A 1125 52.60 -19.17 21.13
C LYS A 1125 53.15 -18.54 19.86
N VAL A 1126 52.78 -19.05 18.70
CA VAL A 1126 53.06 -18.39 17.41
C VAL A 1126 52.18 -17.15 17.29
N VAL A 1127 52.77 -16.02 16.91
CA VAL A 1127 52.07 -14.75 16.62
C VAL A 1127 52.05 -14.42 15.13
N TYR A 1128 52.90 -15.07 14.33
CA TYR A 1128 52.93 -14.92 12.89
C TYR A 1128 53.43 -16.19 12.20
N PHE A 1129 52.80 -16.52 11.08
CA PHE A 1129 53.28 -17.49 10.10
C PHE A 1129 53.13 -16.94 8.68
N GLY A 1130 54.14 -17.17 7.84
CA GLY A 1130 54.07 -16.88 6.42
C GLY A 1130 55.23 -17.46 5.63
N ALA A 1131 55.35 -17.07 4.36
CA ALA A 1131 56.39 -17.55 3.46
C ALA A 1131 57.09 -16.38 2.76
N VAL A 1132 58.40 -16.51 2.54
CA VAL A 1132 59.22 -15.51 1.86
C VAL A 1132 59.98 -16.17 0.71
N ASP A 1133 59.96 -15.55 -0.47
CA ASP A 1133 60.80 -15.95 -1.59
C ASP A 1133 62.28 -15.65 -1.25
N SER A 1134 63.12 -16.68 -1.24
CA SER A 1134 64.54 -16.57 -0.90
C SER A 1134 65.33 -15.70 -1.90
N GLY A 1135 64.77 -15.45 -3.09
CA GLY A 1135 65.35 -14.57 -4.11
C GLY A 1135 65.00 -13.09 -3.95
N ARG A 1136 64.25 -12.67 -2.92
CA ARG A 1136 63.79 -11.29 -2.75
C ARG A 1136 64.16 -10.67 -1.42
N ASP A 1137 64.31 -9.36 -1.44
CA ASP A 1137 64.45 -8.56 -0.22
C ASP A 1137 63.17 -8.65 0.61
N ALA A 1138 63.32 -9.01 1.87
CA ALA A 1138 62.23 -9.11 2.83
C ALA A 1138 62.59 -8.40 4.14
N GLN A 1139 61.57 -7.97 4.86
CA GLN A 1139 61.69 -7.28 6.15
C GLN A 1139 60.90 -8.03 7.21
N VAL A 1140 61.44 -8.03 8.43
CA VAL A 1140 60.83 -8.52 9.65
C VAL A 1140 60.36 -7.31 10.44
N VAL A 1141 59.06 -7.24 10.72
CA VAL A 1141 58.45 -6.25 11.61
C VAL A 1141 58.00 -6.94 12.89
N THR A 1142 58.44 -6.43 14.04
CA THR A 1142 58.03 -6.92 15.36
C THR A 1142 57.55 -5.77 16.23
N ILE A 1143 56.50 -6.02 16.99
CA ILE A 1143 55.90 -5.05 17.91
C ILE A 1143 55.85 -5.67 19.30
N ALA A 1144 56.65 -5.17 20.24
CA ALA A 1144 56.63 -5.62 21.64
C ALA A 1144 55.72 -4.74 22.48
N GLY A 1145 55.12 -5.33 23.52
CA GLY A 1145 54.23 -4.63 24.45
C GLY A 1145 53.83 -5.52 25.62
N SER A 1146 52.77 -5.14 26.32
CA SER A 1146 52.21 -5.94 27.41
C SER A 1146 51.13 -6.90 26.91
N SER A 1147 51.24 -8.18 27.25
CA SER A 1147 50.25 -9.22 26.95
C SER A 1147 48.88 -8.96 27.59
N SER A 1148 48.81 -8.08 28.59
CA SER A 1148 47.57 -7.66 29.25
C SER A 1148 46.88 -6.47 28.57
N ALA A 1149 47.47 -5.86 27.55
CA ALA A 1149 46.87 -4.72 26.87
C ALA A 1149 45.68 -5.11 25.99
N LEU A 1150 44.68 -4.24 25.91
CA LEU A 1150 43.53 -4.47 25.03
C LEU A 1150 44.00 -4.41 23.56
N PRO A 1151 43.58 -5.36 22.70
CA PRO A 1151 43.97 -5.35 21.29
C PRO A 1151 43.72 -4.00 20.61
N GLY A 1152 44.76 -3.46 19.95
CA GLY A 1152 44.70 -2.20 19.21
C GLY A 1152 44.77 -0.91 20.05
N THR A 1153 44.98 -1.00 21.37
CA THR A 1153 45.09 0.18 22.25
C THR A 1153 46.53 0.56 22.58
N GLU A 1154 47.43 -0.41 22.66
CA GLU A 1154 48.85 -0.17 22.92
C GLU A 1154 49.62 0.01 21.60
N VAL A 1155 50.45 1.04 21.54
CA VAL A 1155 51.30 1.33 20.37
C VAL A 1155 52.42 0.30 20.22
N GLY A 1156 53.01 -0.13 21.35
CA GLY A 1156 54.15 -1.03 21.41
C GLY A 1156 55.45 -0.44 20.88
N ALA A 1157 56.55 -1.17 21.09
CA ALA A 1157 57.87 -0.86 20.54
C ALA A 1157 58.06 -1.61 19.21
N VAL A 1158 58.06 -0.87 18.10
CA VAL A 1158 58.14 -1.38 16.73
C VAL A 1158 59.59 -1.45 16.26
N LYS A 1159 59.98 -2.56 15.65
CA LYS A 1159 61.29 -2.73 15.01
C LYS A 1159 61.11 -3.28 13.60
N VAL A 1160 61.83 -2.71 12.64
CA VAL A 1160 61.95 -3.23 11.26
C VAL A 1160 63.38 -3.68 11.04
N THR A 1161 63.61 -4.94 10.70
CA THR A 1161 64.95 -5.52 10.47
C THR A 1161 64.96 -6.28 9.15
N PRO A 1162 66.03 -6.23 8.33
CA PRO A 1162 66.12 -7.04 7.13
C PRO A 1162 66.04 -8.53 7.46
N PHE A 1163 65.32 -9.30 6.66
CA PHE A 1163 65.17 -10.75 6.87
C PHE A 1163 66.50 -11.51 6.80
N SER A 1164 67.45 -11.01 6.01
CA SER A 1164 68.80 -11.57 5.85
C SER A 1164 69.63 -11.61 7.14
N GLU A 1165 69.29 -10.81 8.16
CA GLU A 1165 69.97 -10.81 9.47
C GLU A 1165 69.59 -12.02 10.35
N TYR A 1166 68.57 -12.78 9.94
CA TYR A 1166 68.07 -13.94 10.64
C TYR A 1166 68.61 -15.22 9.98
N PRO A 1167 69.46 -16.02 10.67
CA PRO A 1167 69.96 -17.25 10.10
C PRO A 1167 68.93 -18.38 10.16
N GLY A 1168 68.82 -19.14 9.07
CA GLY A 1168 67.96 -20.30 8.98
C GLY A 1168 68.40 -21.42 9.94
N LYS A 1169 67.43 -22.17 10.45
CA LYS A 1169 67.65 -23.33 11.33
C LYS A 1169 66.78 -24.50 10.91
N GLY A 1170 67.03 -25.69 11.47
CA GLY A 1170 66.18 -26.85 11.22
C GLY A 1170 64.74 -26.67 11.71
N ARG A 1171 63.77 -27.22 10.97
CA ARG A 1171 62.36 -27.32 11.38
C ARG A 1171 62.22 -27.99 12.76
N GLY A 1172 61.30 -27.49 13.59
CA GLY A 1172 61.02 -28.02 14.92
C GLY A 1172 62.08 -27.66 15.98
N THR A 1173 63.02 -26.77 15.65
CA THR A 1173 63.98 -26.21 16.61
C THR A 1173 63.43 -24.92 17.24
N GLY A 1174 64.16 -24.36 18.21
CA GLY A 1174 63.87 -23.00 18.70
C GLY A 1174 64.45 -21.96 17.75
N GLY A 1175 63.76 -20.82 17.64
CA GLY A 1175 64.19 -19.71 16.80
C GLY A 1175 65.45 -18.98 17.28
N VAL A 1176 65.75 -17.87 16.64
CA VAL A 1176 66.71 -16.85 17.10
C VAL A 1176 65.93 -15.65 17.64
N ARG A 1177 66.47 -14.98 18.66
CA ARG A 1177 65.81 -13.79 19.20
C ARG A 1177 65.69 -12.71 18.12
N CYS A 1178 64.47 -12.22 17.91
CA CYS A 1178 64.14 -11.18 16.93
C CYS A 1178 63.82 -9.82 17.52
N GLN A 1179 63.56 -9.74 18.83
CA GLN A 1179 63.43 -8.49 19.56
C GLN A 1179 63.87 -8.69 21.01
N ARG A 1180 64.55 -7.69 21.57
CA ARG A 1180 64.81 -7.61 23.01
C ARG A 1180 63.71 -6.80 23.68
N LEU A 1181 62.96 -7.47 24.55
CA LEU A 1181 61.89 -6.87 25.35
C LEU A 1181 62.45 -5.90 26.40
N LEU A 1182 61.86 -4.72 26.50
CA LEU A 1182 62.18 -3.68 27.47
C LEU A 1182 61.36 -3.85 28.76
N LYS A 1183 61.69 -3.05 29.78
CA LYS A 1183 60.96 -3.07 31.07
C LYS A 1183 59.50 -2.65 30.83
N GLY A 1184 58.56 -3.56 31.13
CA GLY A 1184 57.13 -3.37 30.90
C GLY A 1184 56.59 -4.17 29.70
N GLU A 1185 57.48 -4.76 28.88
CA GLU A 1185 57.11 -5.66 27.79
C GLU A 1185 57.32 -7.11 28.23
N ASP A 1186 56.32 -7.96 28.03
CA ASP A 1186 56.37 -9.40 28.37
C ASP A 1186 56.21 -10.30 27.13
N GLY A 1187 55.96 -9.73 25.95
CA GLY A 1187 55.93 -10.45 24.68
C GLY A 1187 55.74 -9.57 23.44
N LEU A 1188 55.58 -10.22 22.30
CA LEU A 1188 55.20 -9.58 21.03
C LEU A 1188 53.68 -9.52 20.88
N LEU A 1189 53.17 -8.33 20.58
CA LEU A 1189 51.77 -8.07 20.22
C LEU A 1189 51.48 -8.44 18.77
N LEU A 1190 52.44 -8.20 17.88
CA LEU A 1190 52.36 -8.48 16.44
C LEU A 1190 53.74 -8.82 15.89
N GLY A 1191 53.79 -9.79 14.98
CA GLY A 1191 54.94 -10.07 14.13
C GLY A 1191 54.51 -10.11 12.67
N PHE A 1192 55.39 -9.73 11.76
CA PHE A 1192 55.17 -9.86 10.33
C PHE A 1192 56.50 -10.04 9.60
N ILE A 1193 56.48 -10.85 8.55
CA ILE A 1193 57.61 -11.02 7.64
C ILE A 1193 57.05 -10.94 6.22
N GLY A 1194 57.68 -10.20 5.33
CA GLY A 1194 57.22 -10.12 3.94
C GLY A 1194 58.18 -9.37 3.05
N ALA A 1195 57.89 -9.40 1.75
CA ALA A 1195 58.68 -8.69 0.74
C ALA A 1195 58.73 -7.19 1.04
N ALA A 1196 59.91 -6.60 0.85
CA ALA A 1196 60.14 -5.18 1.04
C ALA A 1196 59.59 -4.37 -0.16
N PRO A 1197 59.05 -3.15 0.06
CA PRO A 1197 58.82 -2.52 1.35
C PRO A 1197 57.55 -3.06 2.05
N VAL A 1198 57.60 -3.19 3.39
CA VAL A 1198 56.43 -3.56 4.19
C VAL A 1198 55.55 -2.34 4.47
N ARG A 1199 54.23 -2.53 4.39
CA ARG A 1199 53.22 -1.51 4.69
C ARG A 1199 52.51 -1.84 5.99
N ALA A 1200 52.29 -0.83 6.84
CA ALA A 1200 51.50 -0.96 8.07
C ALA A 1200 50.19 -0.16 7.97
N SER A 1201 49.17 -0.63 8.70
CA SER A 1201 47.86 0.02 8.80
C SER A 1201 47.26 -0.07 10.21
N ALA A 1202 46.48 0.95 10.57
CA ALA A 1202 45.66 0.98 11.77
C ALA A 1202 44.39 0.15 11.56
N SER A 1203 43.64 -0.13 12.64
CA SER A 1203 42.37 -0.88 12.56
C SER A 1203 41.31 -0.18 11.69
N SER A 1204 41.40 1.15 11.56
CA SER A 1204 40.56 1.94 10.66
C SER A 1204 40.90 1.75 9.18
N GLY A 1205 42.02 1.09 8.86
CA GLY A 1205 42.58 1.00 7.51
C GLY A 1205 43.47 2.18 7.12
N ALA A 1206 43.67 3.17 8.00
CA ALA A 1206 44.58 4.29 7.74
C ALA A 1206 46.05 3.80 7.69
N PRO A 1207 46.88 4.30 6.76
CA PRO A 1207 48.31 4.01 6.72
C PRO A 1207 49.03 4.38 8.02
N VAL A 1208 49.99 3.56 8.45
CA VAL A 1208 50.95 3.89 9.52
C VAL A 1208 52.37 3.83 8.97
N GLU A 1209 53.18 4.83 9.30
CA GLU A 1209 54.60 4.83 8.95
C GLU A 1209 55.39 3.90 9.88
N LEU A 1210 56.23 3.05 9.29
CA LEU A 1210 57.14 2.18 10.02
C LEU A 1210 58.45 2.92 10.33
N PRO A 1211 59.12 2.60 11.45
CA PRO A 1211 60.41 3.20 11.78
C PRO A 1211 61.49 2.79 10.75
N PRO A 1212 62.59 3.55 10.66
CA PRO A 1212 63.74 3.17 9.83
C PRO A 1212 64.28 1.77 10.17
N ILE A 1213 64.89 1.13 9.18
CA ILE A 1213 65.47 -0.21 9.32
C ILE A 1213 66.59 -0.22 10.39
N ASP A 1214 66.48 -1.13 11.36
CA ASP A 1214 67.51 -1.45 12.35
C ASP A 1214 68.11 -2.84 12.02
N PRO A 1215 69.40 -2.92 11.64
CA PRO A 1215 70.05 -4.19 11.29
C PRO A 1215 70.33 -5.07 12.51
N ARG A 1216 70.12 -4.59 13.74
CA ARG A 1216 70.35 -5.40 14.95
C ARG A 1216 69.20 -6.39 15.15
N ARG A 1217 69.48 -7.66 14.83
CA ARG A 1217 68.55 -8.78 15.01
C ARG A 1217 67.92 -8.84 16.40
N ASP A 1218 68.72 -8.67 17.46
CA ASP A 1218 68.30 -8.72 18.87
C ASP A 1218 68.15 -7.33 19.52
N GLY A 1219 67.99 -6.28 18.71
CA GLY A 1219 67.69 -4.93 19.17
C GLY A 1219 66.29 -4.79 19.79
N SER A 1220 66.07 -3.68 20.49
CA SER A 1220 64.75 -3.26 20.99
C SER A 1220 64.10 -2.28 19.99
N GLY A 1221 62.76 -2.27 19.91
CA GLY A 1221 62.02 -1.38 19.01
C GLY A 1221 61.92 0.07 19.51
N VAL A 1222 61.27 0.91 18.71
CA VAL A 1222 60.93 2.31 19.01
C VAL A 1222 59.42 2.52 18.91
N PRO A 1223 58.83 3.42 19.71
CA PRO A 1223 57.40 3.72 19.60
C PRO A 1223 57.07 4.42 18.27
N VAL A 1224 55.86 4.19 17.76
CA VAL A 1224 55.31 4.86 16.57
C VAL A 1224 54.14 5.79 16.94
N ALA A 1225 53.62 6.56 15.99
CA ALA A 1225 52.60 7.59 16.27
C ALA A 1225 51.22 7.02 16.67
N GLN A 1226 50.89 5.79 16.27
CA GLN A 1226 49.60 5.15 16.54
C GLN A 1226 49.73 3.61 16.52
N PRO A 1227 48.83 2.87 17.20
CA PRO A 1227 48.84 1.40 17.18
C PRO A 1227 48.72 0.82 15.77
N ILE A 1228 49.59 -0.14 15.45
CA ILE A 1228 49.55 -0.90 14.20
C ILE A 1228 48.68 -2.13 14.42
N ALA A 1229 47.65 -2.29 13.59
CA ALA A 1229 46.75 -3.44 13.65
C ALA A 1229 47.18 -4.57 12.72
N ALA A 1230 47.82 -4.23 11.58
CA ALA A 1230 48.27 -5.19 10.60
C ALA A 1230 49.46 -4.68 9.78
N CYS A 1231 50.22 -5.62 9.24
CA CYS A 1231 51.27 -5.39 8.24
C CYS A 1231 51.01 -6.25 7.01
N ALA A 1232 51.45 -5.77 5.85
CA ALA A 1232 51.30 -6.41 4.56
C ALA A 1232 52.54 -6.14 3.69
N PRO A 1233 52.89 -7.02 2.74
CA PRO A 1233 53.90 -6.68 1.74
C PRO A 1233 53.36 -5.60 0.80
N ASP A 1234 54.22 -5.04 -0.05
CA ASP A 1234 53.71 -4.22 -1.15
C ASP A 1234 52.82 -5.08 -2.07
N SER A 1235 51.69 -4.52 -2.50
CA SER A 1235 50.79 -5.11 -3.50
C SER A 1235 51.53 -5.65 -4.74
N VAL A 1236 52.60 -4.98 -5.17
CA VAL A 1236 53.42 -5.40 -6.33
C VAL A 1236 54.14 -6.73 -6.09
N SER A 1237 54.40 -7.09 -4.83
CA SER A 1237 55.07 -8.34 -4.48
C SER A 1237 54.25 -9.57 -4.84
N TYR A 1238 52.91 -9.46 -4.92
CA TYR A 1238 52.03 -10.54 -5.35
C TYR A 1238 52.10 -10.84 -6.87
N MET A 1239 52.75 -10.00 -7.66
CA MET A 1239 52.73 -10.10 -9.13
C MET A 1239 53.96 -10.73 -9.75
N ALA A 1240 55.07 -10.81 -9.02
CA ALA A 1240 56.31 -11.39 -9.53
C ALA A 1240 56.32 -12.93 -9.43
N GLY A 1241 55.14 -13.55 -9.36
CA GLY A 1241 54.90 -14.99 -9.27
C GLY A 1241 54.06 -15.51 -10.42
#